data_AF-A0A7S4NMT9-F1
#
_entry.id   AF-A0A7S4NMT9-F1
#
_cell.length_a   1.000
_cell.length_b   1.000
_cell.length_c   1.000
_cell.angle_alpha   90.00
_cell.angle_beta   90.00
_cell.angle_gamma   90.00
#
_symmetry.space_group_name_H-M   'P 1'
#
loop_
_entity.id
_entity.type
_entity.pdbx_description
1 polymer ?
#
loop_
_entity_poly.entity_id
_entity_poly.type
_entity_poly.pdbx_seq_one_letter_code
_entity_poly.pdbx_strand_id
1 'polypeptide(L)'
;QGRLSTQALLQALLGLYSAAYCCLLEGSFTNERGTTIISKQESNFVVSFLNDAQDKEGWLVATGTLSKNGSRWCTCGAGGSCTSSEGLCRELTVTFIRANKSVAMVLNGTVELDCQGVTSWSNGYGDWWKPDPSIKELHIVSMTHLDVGFTNTTHSVCDMYFEKHFPQALETHYELKARGGAETYTWTVFPWLLLEFFDGAAGCARRRRTEQEMMEMKVAIESGAIIWQANALNSFMELYDETLLDYSLSLRHELNAMFAAKSGLLAGKQTDVPGMSIAAVPALHKKGVRAFHIGYNGACKKPEALPPLFRWLHKESGKELLVMAEASYGWLVRFQDIALVFQYGSDNGLPPKPGQVLQFWRTMQNRFPQAKLISSSLDAFVSRVMNSPGYANLPIVDKDIGDSWLYGSPADPIRLAAYREAVRFINEKIGSKTISPRHHSLRRYMRRLLKGPPEHNWGLSINDFFHVLRTPDGNWSNEEFHRLRRVDSRYAMLEMEWADQRLYNHPLPTHNKGTWGRLVEELEGRLRMVEGGKVWSSERVRDPSRGKKRWRAMNRAEISKMRKCGEYLVAFNTTDGSLSYLRRSEAGAFQWAKSFGRMRYRTYSEQDFLHFNEEYTPGCIPCDDFAKLGMETAHPVSRTWDFRVSSAAANIMKDSCEIRFTLSSEDEAHSKYGAPGSIHLSYNIPGPNKTAVSLQVSWTNKTATRLAESTWISFEPNHETSATWQMHTLGSWLSPYRVVENGTRHVFSVWDGVRLIQETSPTLQPTRQQAGGSEPSSPSSSSPSSPSPFSPS
;
A
#
# COMPACT_ATOMS: atom_id res chain seq x y z
N GLN A 1 25.53 -41.23 -4.16
CA GLN A 1 24.07 -41.46 -4.11
C GLN A 1 23.30 -40.15 -4.35
N GLY A 2 23.37 -39.51 -5.51
CA GLY A 2 23.84 -40.00 -6.81
C GLY A 2 24.36 -38.86 -7.70
N ARG A 3 25.45 -39.13 -8.42
CA ARG A 3 26.12 -38.14 -9.28
C ARG A 3 25.90 -38.45 -10.76
N LEU A 4 25.16 -37.54 -11.39
CA LEU A 4 25.63 -36.78 -12.56
C LEU A 4 25.56 -35.26 -12.26
N SER A 5 25.75 -34.87 -11.00
CA SER A 5 24.59 -34.66 -10.12
C SER A 5 23.35 -34.09 -10.82
N THR A 6 22.71 -34.81 -11.74
CA THR A 6 21.55 -34.32 -12.51
C THR A 6 21.81 -33.10 -13.44
N GLN A 7 22.82 -32.26 -13.17
CA GLN A 7 23.02 -30.93 -13.76
C GLN A 7 23.59 -30.97 -15.19
N ALA A 8 24.32 -32.03 -15.53
CA ALA A 8 24.76 -32.30 -16.90
C ALA A 8 23.71 -33.09 -17.71
N LEU A 9 22.77 -33.77 -17.02
CA LEU A 9 21.57 -34.33 -17.66
C LEU A 9 20.56 -33.20 -18.02
N LEU A 10 20.71 -32.02 -17.40
CA LEU A 10 19.91 -30.82 -17.60
C LEU A 10 19.96 -30.27 -19.04
N GLN A 11 21.13 -30.01 -19.61
CA GLN A 11 21.18 -29.23 -20.85
C GLN A 11 20.88 -30.05 -22.11
N ALA A 12 21.11 -31.36 -22.03
CA ALA A 12 21.03 -32.27 -23.16
C ALA A 12 19.59 -32.72 -23.50
N LEU A 13 18.72 -32.96 -22.50
CA LEU A 13 17.38 -33.52 -22.73
C LEU A 13 16.34 -32.54 -23.29
N LEU A 14 16.41 -31.27 -22.91
CA LEU A 14 15.27 -30.35 -23.11
C LEU A 14 15.43 -29.45 -24.32
N GLY A 15 16.67 -29.16 -24.70
CA GLY A 15 17.00 -28.73 -26.06
C GLY A 15 16.63 -29.79 -27.10
N LEU A 16 16.76 -31.09 -26.78
CA LEU A 16 16.35 -32.18 -27.67
C LEU A 16 14.83 -32.24 -27.92
N TYR A 17 13.98 -31.76 -27.01
CA TYR A 17 12.52 -31.69 -27.24
C TYR A 17 12.03 -30.33 -27.77
N SER A 18 12.65 -29.22 -27.35
CA SER A 18 12.50 -27.91 -28.01
C SER A 18 12.70 -28.02 -29.54
N ALA A 19 13.53 -29.00 -29.94
CA ALA A 19 13.81 -29.38 -31.32
C ALA A 19 13.25 -30.77 -31.76
N ALA A 20 12.39 -31.43 -30.97
CA ALA A 20 11.36 -32.33 -31.51
C ALA A 20 10.14 -31.53 -32.01
N TYR A 21 10.40 -30.24 -32.24
CA TYR A 21 10.27 -29.71 -33.58
C TYR A 21 8.82 -29.53 -33.96
N CYS A 22 8.30 -28.37 -33.56
CA CYS A 22 7.75 -27.33 -34.44
C CYS A 22 6.89 -27.70 -35.65
N CYS A 23 7.10 -28.79 -36.41
CA CYS A 23 6.64 -28.82 -37.79
C CYS A 23 6.31 -30.18 -38.44
N LEU A 24 6.95 -31.34 -38.19
CA LEU A 24 7.00 -32.32 -39.31
C LEU A 24 7.04 -33.85 -39.07
N LEU A 25 7.00 -34.40 -37.84
CA LEU A 25 7.09 -35.87 -37.70
C LEU A 25 5.74 -36.56 -37.45
N GLU A 26 5.13 -37.06 -38.52
CA GLU A 26 4.30 -38.28 -38.45
C GLU A 26 5.22 -39.49 -38.32
N GLY A 27 5.51 -39.96 -37.09
CA GLY A 27 6.28 -41.21 -36.91
C GLY A 27 6.93 -41.41 -35.54
N SER A 28 7.33 -42.65 -35.26
CA SER A 28 8.13 -43.06 -34.10
C SER A 28 9.61 -43.12 -34.46
N PHE A 29 10.48 -42.58 -33.60
CA PHE A 29 11.93 -42.63 -33.82
C PHE A 29 12.53 -43.86 -33.16
N THR A 30 13.12 -44.75 -33.96
CA THR A 30 13.86 -45.93 -33.51
C THR A 30 15.36 -45.68 -33.59
N ASN A 31 16.12 -46.17 -32.63
CA ASN A 31 17.58 -46.16 -32.75
C ASN A 31 18.07 -47.18 -33.79
N GLU A 32 19.37 -47.14 -34.07
CA GLU A 32 20.07 -48.07 -34.97
C GLU A 32 19.92 -49.55 -34.59
N ARG A 33 19.43 -49.85 -33.38
CA ARG A 33 19.12 -51.20 -32.90
C ARG A 33 17.62 -51.57 -33.00
N GLY A 34 16.81 -50.74 -33.66
CA GLY A 34 15.37 -50.98 -33.86
C GLY A 34 14.48 -50.71 -32.64
N THR A 35 15.00 -50.07 -31.59
CA THR A 35 14.25 -49.75 -30.36
C THR A 35 13.64 -48.34 -30.45
N THR A 36 12.34 -48.20 -30.23
CA THR A 36 11.65 -46.90 -30.24
C THR A 36 12.09 -46.05 -29.04
N ILE A 37 12.71 -44.90 -29.32
CA ILE A 37 13.20 -43.94 -28.32
C ILE A 37 12.21 -42.79 -28.11
N ILE A 38 11.47 -42.38 -29.15
CA ILE A 38 10.47 -41.29 -29.07
C ILE A 38 9.19 -41.72 -29.79
N SER A 39 8.03 -41.59 -29.14
CA SER A 39 6.71 -41.78 -29.76
C SER A 39 5.74 -40.65 -29.40
N LYS A 40 4.95 -40.22 -30.39
CA LYS A 40 3.85 -39.25 -30.22
C LYS A 40 2.57 -39.97 -29.83
N GLN A 41 1.90 -39.46 -28.80
CA GLN A 41 0.55 -39.89 -28.40
C GLN A 41 -0.34 -38.66 -28.28
N GLU A 42 -1.16 -38.38 -29.29
CA GLU A 42 -2.07 -37.22 -29.31
C GLU A 42 -1.35 -35.88 -29.01
N SER A 43 -1.58 -35.30 -27.82
CA SER A 43 -0.97 -34.06 -27.30
C SER A 43 0.30 -34.27 -26.46
N ASN A 44 0.75 -35.51 -26.32
CA ASN A 44 1.81 -35.95 -25.43
C ASN A 44 2.94 -36.64 -26.19
N PHE A 45 4.10 -36.73 -25.54
CA PHE A 45 5.28 -37.44 -26.05
C PHE A 45 5.94 -38.24 -24.92
N VAL A 46 6.42 -39.42 -25.26
CA VAL A 46 7.12 -40.33 -24.34
C VAL A 46 8.53 -40.57 -24.87
N VAL A 47 9.52 -40.35 -24.00
CA VAL A 47 10.94 -40.61 -24.31
C VAL A 47 11.49 -41.66 -23.34
N SER A 48 12.01 -42.75 -23.88
CA SER A 48 12.51 -43.92 -23.13
C SER A 48 14.01 -44.08 -23.33
N PHE A 49 14.78 -44.21 -22.24
CA PHE A 49 16.24 -44.31 -22.29
C PHE A 49 16.77 -45.66 -21.78
N LEU A 50 17.72 -46.23 -22.52
CA LEU A 50 18.58 -47.34 -22.11
C LEU A 50 19.95 -46.79 -21.73
N ASN A 51 20.43 -47.05 -20.50
CA ASN A 51 21.81 -46.80 -20.14
C ASN A 51 22.61 -48.10 -20.33
N ASP A 52 23.50 -48.13 -21.32
CA ASP A 52 24.30 -49.31 -21.68
C ASP A 52 25.62 -49.27 -20.89
N ALA A 53 25.57 -49.60 -19.60
CA ALA A 53 26.72 -50.03 -18.79
C ALA A 53 26.24 -50.57 -17.42
N GLN A 54 26.53 -51.85 -17.17
CA GLN A 54 26.44 -52.61 -15.91
C GLN A 54 26.17 -51.83 -14.59
N ASP A 55 24.95 -51.34 -14.40
CA ASP A 55 24.46 -50.97 -13.07
C ASP A 55 22.98 -51.38 -12.95
N LYS A 56 22.70 -52.36 -12.09
CA LYS A 56 21.39 -53.01 -11.89
C LYS A 56 20.36 -52.13 -11.16
N GLU A 57 20.41 -50.81 -11.32
CA GLU A 57 19.47 -49.87 -10.69
C GLU A 57 19.00 -48.69 -11.56
N GLY A 58 18.16 -48.98 -12.56
CA GLY A 58 17.00 -48.14 -12.85
C GLY A 58 16.93 -47.49 -14.22
N TRP A 59 15.83 -47.77 -14.91
CA TRP A 59 15.36 -47.01 -16.06
C TRP A 59 14.86 -45.63 -15.62
N LEU A 60 15.12 -44.61 -16.44
CA LEU A 60 14.60 -43.24 -16.31
C LEU A 60 13.65 -42.99 -17.48
N VAL A 61 12.36 -42.80 -17.21
CA VAL A 61 11.35 -42.45 -18.22
C VAL A 61 11.05 -40.96 -18.09
N ALA A 62 11.09 -40.22 -19.20
CA ALA A 62 10.69 -38.82 -19.26
C ALA A 62 9.41 -38.66 -20.09
N THR A 63 8.38 -38.07 -19.52
CA THR A 63 7.14 -37.68 -20.23
C THR A 63 6.99 -36.17 -20.20
N GLY A 64 6.52 -35.58 -21.30
CA GLY A 64 6.22 -34.14 -21.33
C GLY A 64 4.85 -33.83 -21.92
N THR A 65 4.27 -32.72 -21.46
CA THR A 65 2.91 -32.27 -21.78
C THR A 65 2.96 -30.78 -22.14
N LEU A 66 2.34 -30.40 -23.25
CA LEU A 66 2.16 -28.99 -23.65
C LEU A 66 0.76 -28.53 -23.24
N SER A 67 0.65 -27.55 -22.35
CA SER A 67 -0.64 -27.01 -21.88
C SER A 67 -1.02 -25.70 -22.59
N LYS A 68 -2.32 -25.40 -22.61
CA LYS A 68 -2.93 -24.23 -23.29
C LYS A 68 -3.14 -23.09 -22.29
N ASN A 69 -2.77 -21.87 -22.65
CA ASN A 69 -3.24 -20.65 -21.98
C ASN A 69 -4.08 -19.82 -22.98
N GLY A 70 -5.38 -19.62 -22.71
CA GLY A 70 -6.28 -18.83 -23.56
C GLY A 70 -6.80 -19.52 -24.85
N SER A 71 -7.87 -18.95 -25.43
CA SER A 71 -8.81 -19.61 -26.36
C SER A 71 -8.45 -19.62 -27.86
N ARG A 72 -7.17 -19.67 -28.30
CA ARG A 72 -6.83 -19.75 -29.75
C ARG A 72 -5.60 -20.61 -30.08
N TRP A 73 -5.50 -21.10 -31.32
CA TRP A 73 -4.42 -21.95 -31.84
C TRP A 73 -3.40 -21.11 -32.66
N CYS A 74 -2.10 -21.29 -32.42
CA CYS A 74 -1.03 -20.84 -33.32
C CYS A 74 -1.13 -21.71 -34.61
N THR A 75 -1.36 -21.11 -35.79
CA THR A 75 -1.36 -21.84 -37.07
C THR A 75 -0.01 -21.67 -37.75
N CYS A 76 0.67 -22.77 -38.06
CA CYS A 76 1.93 -22.77 -38.80
C CYS A 76 1.71 -23.43 -40.16
N GLY A 77 2.05 -22.72 -41.23
CA GLY A 77 2.08 -23.28 -42.59
C GLY A 77 3.37 -24.07 -42.83
N ALA A 78 3.37 -24.95 -43.83
CA ALA A 78 4.45 -25.89 -44.17
C ALA A 78 5.79 -25.25 -44.64
N GLY A 79 6.06 -23.99 -44.30
CA GLY A 79 7.26 -23.24 -44.67
C GLY A 79 8.01 -22.60 -43.51
N GLY A 80 7.70 -22.95 -42.25
CA GLY A 80 8.47 -22.50 -41.08
C GLY A 80 8.19 -21.08 -40.60
N SER A 81 7.25 -20.33 -41.18
CA SER A 81 6.78 -19.06 -40.61
C SER A 81 5.52 -19.29 -39.77
N CYS A 82 5.62 -19.07 -38.45
CA CYS A 82 4.47 -18.99 -37.55
C CYS A 82 4.15 -17.51 -37.28
N THR A 83 2.94 -17.06 -37.58
CA THR A 83 2.48 -15.70 -37.26
C THR A 83 1.46 -15.75 -36.12
N SER A 84 1.69 -15.01 -35.03
CA SER A 84 0.65 -14.63 -34.07
C SER A 84 0.41 -13.13 -34.17
N SER A 85 -0.85 -12.70 -34.09
CA SER A 85 -1.19 -11.28 -34.18
C SER A 85 -0.95 -10.51 -32.89
N GLU A 86 -0.58 -11.15 -31.77
CA GLU A 86 -0.23 -10.52 -30.48
C GLU A 86 0.17 -11.63 -29.46
N GLY A 87 1.42 -11.65 -28.98
CA GLY A 87 1.83 -12.36 -27.75
C GLY A 87 2.26 -13.84 -27.84
N LEU A 88 3.15 -14.24 -26.90
CA LEU A 88 3.92 -15.49 -26.72
C LEU A 88 3.15 -16.84 -26.84
N CYS A 89 3.80 -17.90 -27.36
CA CYS A 89 3.25 -19.28 -27.43
C CYS A 89 4.00 -20.24 -26.45
N ARG A 90 3.41 -20.49 -25.26
CA ARG A 90 3.31 -21.68 -24.33
C ARG A 90 4.47 -22.28 -23.47
N GLU A 91 4.08 -22.72 -22.26
CA GLU A 91 4.83 -23.42 -21.19
C GLU A 91 5.12 -24.91 -21.50
N LEU A 92 6.24 -25.44 -20.98
CA LEU A 92 6.70 -26.84 -21.15
C LEU A 92 6.86 -27.53 -19.78
N THR A 93 6.19 -28.66 -19.54
CA THR A 93 6.32 -29.49 -18.32
C THR A 93 6.96 -30.83 -18.65
N VAL A 94 7.97 -31.25 -17.88
CA VAL A 94 8.71 -32.52 -18.05
C VAL A 94 8.83 -33.28 -16.72
N THR A 95 8.41 -34.55 -16.73
CA THR A 95 8.36 -35.43 -15.55
C THR A 95 9.34 -36.59 -15.67
N PHE A 96 10.16 -36.83 -14.65
CA PHE A 96 11.13 -37.93 -14.57
C PHE A 96 10.69 -39.01 -13.58
N ILE A 97 10.66 -40.28 -14.01
CA ILE A 97 10.28 -41.44 -13.20
C ILE A 97 11.44 -42.45 -13.12
N ARG A 98 11.80 -42.92 -11.91
CA ARG A 98 12.81 -43.97 -11.70
C ARG A 98 12.15 -45.30 -11.33
N ALA A 99 12.51 -46.38 -12.04
CA ALA A 99 11.81 -47.67 -12.04
C ALA A 99 11.62 -48.44 -10.71
N ASN A 100 12.18 -48.00 -9.58
CA ASN A 100 12.09 -48.72 -8.29
C ASN A 100 11.84 -47.82 -7.05
N LYS A 101 11.47 -46.55 -7.24
CA LYS A 101 11.04 -45.66 -6.14
C LYS A 101 9.91 -44.74 -6.62
N SER A 102 8.94 -44.45 -5.77
CA SER A 102 7.83 -43.50 -5.97
C SER A 102 8.25 -42.02 -6.05
N VAL A 103 9.50 -41.73 -6.45
CA VAL A 103 10.01 -40.36 -6.56
C VAL A 103 9.87 -39.88 -8.00
N ALA A 104 8.87 -39.04 -8.24
CA ALA A 104 8.72 -38.25 -9.46
C ALA A 104 9.37 -36.87 -9.26
N MET A 105 10.23 -36.45 -10.18
CA MET A 105 10.72 -35.06 -10.24
C MET A 105 10.07 -34.36 -11.43
N VAL A 106 9.42 -33.21 -11.18
CA VAL A 106 8.74 -32.40 -12.21
C VAL A 106 9.57 -31.13 -12.47
N LEU A 107 9.90 -30.87 -13.73
CA LEU A 107 10.56 -29.65 -14.20
C LEU A 107 9.61 -28.86 -15.11
N ASN A 108 9.42 -27.58 -14.85
CA ASN A 108 8.62 -26.66 -15.69
C ASN A 108 9.55 -25.63 -16.36
N GLY A 109 9.27 -25.21 -17.61
CA GLY A 109 10.09 -24.21 -18.33
C GLY A 109 9.32 -23.39 -19.39
N THR A 110 9.93 -22.31 -19.87
CA THR A 110 9.35 -21.37 -20.87
C THR A 110 10.32 -21.17 -22.06
N VAL A 111 9.82 -21.19 -23.31
CA VAL A 111 10.62 -21.14 -24.55
C VAL A 111 10.38 -19.84 -25.34
N GLU A 112 11.40 -19.30 -26.00
CA GLU A 112 11.28 -18.12 -26.88
C GLU A 112 10.41 -18.40 -28.13
N LEU A 113 9.78 -17.36 -28.67
CA LEU A 113 8.87 -17.41 -29.84
C LEU A 113 9.52 -17.96 -31.12
N ASP A 114 10.83 -17.80 -31.26
CA ASP A 114 11.64 -18.31 -32.37
C ASP A 114 12.26 -19.68 -32.08
N CYS A 115 11.94 -20.27 -30.91
CA CYS A 115 12.44 -21.54 -30.42
C CYS A 115 13.98 -21.62 -30.33
N GLN A 116 14.68 -20.47 -30.27
CA GLN A 116 16.15 -20.44 -30.20
C GLN A 116 16.69 -20.58 -28.78
N GLY A 117 15.84 -20.46 -27.75
CA GLY A 117 16.28 -20.52 -26.37
C GLY A 117 15.19 -20.84 -25.37
N VAL A 118 15.61 -21.45 -24.26
CA VAL A 118 14.79 -21.57 -23.03
C VAL A 118 15.12 -20.39 -22.12
N THR A 119 14.12 -19.63 -21.70
CA THR A 119 14.32 -18.43 -20.87
C THR A 119 14.40 -18.74 -19.38
N SER A 120 13.77 -19.83 -18.93
CA SER A 120 13.71 -20.25 -17.52
C SER A 120 13.37 -21.73 -17.34
N TRP A 121 13.86 -22.34 -16.25
CA TRP A 121 13.35 -23.62 -15.70
C TRP A 121 13.02 -23.47 -14.21
N SER A 122 12.07 -24.22 -13.67
CA SER A 122 11.89 -24.40 -12.23
C SER A 122 11.68 -25.88 -11.90
N ASN A 123 12.19 -26.32 -10.74
CA ASN A 123 12.13 -27.71 -10.28
C ASN A 123 11.39 -27.88 -8.95
N GLY A 124 10.60 -26.87 -8.54
CA GLY A 124 9.99 -26.79 -7.21
C GLY A 124 10.95 -26.44 -6.07
N TYR A 125 12.25 -26.26 -6.34
CA TYR A 125 13.29 -25.90 -5.36
C TYR A 125 14.14 -24.68 -5.77
N GLY A 126 13.84 -24.04 -6.91
CA GLY A 126 14.47 -22.80 -7.37
C GLY A 126 14.38 -22.59 -8.89
N ASP A 127 14.43 -21.33 -9.31
CA ASP A 127 14.43 -20.92 -10.72
C ASP A 127 15.85 -21.02 -11.32
N TRP A 128 15.96 -21.61 -12.51
CA TRP A 128 17.16 -21.65 -13.34
C TRP A 128 17.11 -20.51 -14.35
N TRP A 129 18.17 -19.73 -14.36
CA TRP A 129 18.34 -18.53 -15.19
C TRP A 129 19.42 -18.78 -16.23
N LYS A 130 19.27 -18.21 -17.43
CA LYS A 130 20.40 -18.07 -18.37
C LYS A 130 21.54 -17.33 -17.64
N PRO A 131 22.76 -17.89 -17.57
CA PRO A 131 23.88 -17.20 -16.95
C PRO A 131 24.13 -15.85 -17.63
N ASP A 132 24.32 -14.81 -16.83
CA ASP A 132 24.55 -13.45 -17.27
C ASP A 132 25.94 -13.00 -16.82
N PRO A 133 26.96 -13.12 -17.69
CA PRO A 133 28.32 -12.72 -17.36
C PRO A 133 28.53 -11.19 -17.43
N SER A 134 27.53 -10.41 -17.87
CA SER A 134 27.67 -8.95 -18.00
C SER A 134 27.74 -8.25 -16.64
N ILE A 135 27.11 -8.82 -15.62
CA ILE A 135 27.15 -8.32 -14.24
C ILE A 135 28.47 -8.67 -13.57
N LYS A 136 29.17 -7.65 -13.05
CA LYS A 136 30.44 -7.74 -12.33
C LYS A 136 30.29 -7.56 -10.82
N GLU A 137 29.21 -6.93 -10.37
CA GLU A 137 28.92 -6.73 -8.95
C GLU A 137 27.45 -6.99 -8.66
N LEU A 138 27.16 -7.83 -7.67
CA LEU A 138 25.81 -8.14 -7.22
C LEU A 138 25.65 -7.82 -5.73
N HIS A 139 24.83 -6.82 -5.43
CA HIS A 139 24.40 -6.47 -4.09
C HIS A 139 23.23 -7.36 -3.67
N ILE A 140 23.37 -8.07 -2.57
CA ILE A 140 22.31 -8.89 -1.97
C ILE A 140 21.79 -8.15 -0.73
N VAL A 141 20.50 -7.80 -0.74
CA VAL A 141 19.84 -7.19 0.41
C VAL A 141 18.88 -8.21 1.03
N SER A 142 19.21 -8.72 2.21
CA SER A 142 18.40 -9.72 2.91
C SER A 142 17.43 -9.06 3.88
N MET A 143 16.15 -9.42 3.82
CA MET A 143 15.10 -8.90 4.69
C MET A 143 13.85 -9.79 4.69
N THR A 144 12.96 -9.56 5.64
CA THR A 144 11.61 -10.15 5.65
C THR A 144 10.60 -9.03 5.44
N HIS A 145 9.54 -9.30 4.67
CA HIS A 145 8.43 -8.37 4.58
C HIS A 145 7.67 -8.33 5.91
N LEU A 146 7.58 -7.14 6.52
CA LEU A 146 7.02 -6.93 7.85
C LEU A 146 5.58 -6.44 7.73
N ASP A 147 4.65 -7.30 8.13
CA ASP A 147 3.24 -6.96 8.27
C ASP A 147 2.82 -6.88 9.73
N VAL A 148 2.47 -5.68 10.18
CA VAL A 148 2.11 -5.50 11.59
C VAL A 148 0.60 -5.57 11.74
N GLY A 149 0.07 -6.78 11.99
CA GLY A 149 -1.37 -6.98 12.23
C GLY A 149 -2.16 -7.60 11.06
N PHE A 150 -1.49 -8.35 10.17
CA PHE A 150 -2.11 -9.08 9.04
C PHE A 150 -1.91 -10.60 9.15
N THR A 151 -0.66 -11.07 9.12
CA THR A 151 -0.36 -12.52 9.26
C THR A 151 -0.47 -13.03 10.71
N ASN A 152 -0.77 -12.15 11.67
CA ASN A 152 -1.23 -12.46 13.02
C ASN A 152 -1.69 -11.14 13.66
N THR A 153 -2.16 -11.19 14.91
CA THR A 153 -2.43 -9.96 15.67
C THR A 153 -1.16 -9.13 15.80
N THR A 154 -1.32 -7.80 15.87
CA THR A 154 -0.20 -6.86 15.98
C THR A 154 0.80 -7.27 17.07
N HIS A 155 0.29 -7.66 18.25
CA HIS A 155 1.12 -8.12 19.37
C HIS A 155 1.90 -9.40 19.08
N SER A 156 1.24 -10.38 18.46
CA SER A 156 1.86 -11.66 18.12
C SER A 156 2.97 -11.50 17.08
N VAL A 157 2.80 -10.61 16.10
CA VAL A 157 3.86 -10.32 15.13
C VAL A 157 5.09 -9.75 15.84
N CYS A 158 4.94 -8.71 16.66
CA CYS A 158 6.08 -8.11 17.36
C CYS A 158 6.79 -9.11 18.29
N ASP A 159 6.04 -9.89 19.07
CA ASP A 159 6.64 -10.94 19.90
C ASP A 159 7.39 -11.99 19.05
N MET A 160 6.83 -12.41 17.90
CA MET A 160 7.47 -13.37 17.00
C MET A 160 8.78 -12.84 16.41
N TYR A 161 8.85 -11.55 16.08
CA TYR A 161 10.10 -10.94 15.62
C TYR A 161 11.14 -10.93 16.73
N PHE A 162 10.73 -10.60 17.95
CA PHE A 162 11.64 -10.44 19.07
C PHE A 162 12.14 -11.78 19.63
N GLU A 163 11.32 -12.83 19.57
CA GLU A 163 11.61 -14.14 20.18
C GLU A 163 12.10 -15.18 19.18
N LYS A 164 11.91 -14.96 17.87
CA LYS A 164 12.30 -15.94 16.84
C LYS A 164 13.12 -15.33 15.71
N HIS A 165 12.64 -14.24 15.10
CA HIS A 165 13.30 -13.70 13.90
C HIS A 165 14.69 -13.13 14.21
N PHE A 166 14.79 -12.24 15.21
CA PHE A 166 16.08 -11.71 15.63
C PHE A 166 17.05 -12.81 16.03
N PRO A 167 16.72 -13.74 16.96
CA PRO A 167 17.61 -14.86 17.28
C PRO A 167 18.10 -15.65 16.06
N GLN A 168 17.22 -16.00 15.12
CA GLN A 168 17.61 -16.77 13.94
C GLN A 168 18.49 -15.99 12.96
N ALA A 169 18.24 -14.69 12.77
CA ALA A 169 19.09 -13.83 11.95
C ALA A 169 20.50 -13.70 12.55
N LEU A 170 20.59 -13.57 13.87
CA LEU A 170 21.84 -13.48 14.62
C LEU A 170 22.62 -14.80 14.53
N GLU A 171 21.97 -15.94 14.78
CA GLU A 171 22.55 -17.28 14.62
C GLU A 171 23.14 -17.44 13.21
N THR A 172 22.36 -17.07 12.19
CA THR A 172 22.78 -17.17 10.79
C THR A 172 24.00 -16.31 10.49
N HIS A 173 24.02 -15.06 10.97
CA HIS A 173 25.16 -14.17 10.81
C HIS A 173 26.42 -14.74 11.46
N TYR A 174 26.33 -15.16 12.72
CA TYR A 174 27.50 -15.62 13.47
C TYR A 174 28.05 -16.93 12.93
N GLU A 175 27.21 -17.87 12.50
CA GLU A 175 27.69 -19.12 11.90
C GLU A 175 28.44 -18.85 10.58
N LEU A 176 27.88 -18.01 9.70
CA LEU A 176 28.52 -17.65 8.44
C LEU A 176 29.81 -16.86 8.65
N LYS A 177 29.84 -15.95 9.63
CA LYS A 177 31.05 -15.22 10.03
C LYS A 177 32.13 -16.16 10.57
N ALA A 178 31.77 -17.12 11.42
CA ALA A 178 32.70 -18.10 11.98
C ALA A 178 33.29 -19.06 10.93
N ARG A 179 32.55 -19.34 9.84
CA ARG A 179 33.04 -20.12 8.69
C ARG A 179 34.17 -19.42 7.92
N GLY A 180 34.28 -18.09 7.98
CA GLY A 180 35.34 -17.32 7.31
C GLY A 180 35.28 -17.35 5.77
N GLY A 181 34.13 -17.70 5.19
CA GLY A 181 33.91 -17.74 3.74
C GLY A 181 33.55 -16.37 3.15
N ALA A 182 33.31 -16.34 1.83
CA ALA A 182 32.82 -15.14 1.15
C ALA A 182 31.32 -14.91 1.44
N GLU A 183 30.57 -15.98 1.67
CA GLU A 183 29.15 -15.96 1.95
C GLU A 183 28.89 -15.38 3.34
N THR A 184 28.35 -14.17 3.35
CA THR A 184 28.02 -13.41 4.56
C THR A 184 26.53 -13.10 4.58
N TYR A 185 26.02 -12.77 5.77
CA TYR A 185 24.61 -12.46 5.97
C TYR A 185 24.44 -11.25 6.87
N THR A 186 23.73 -10.25 6.36
CA THR A 186 23.33 -9.05 7.11
C THR A 186 21.84 -8.84 6.87
N TRP A 187 21.07 -8.75 7.94
CA TRP A 187 19.62 -8.63 7.87
C TRP A 187 19.19 -7.16 7.99
N THR A 188 18.43 -6.69 7.00
CA THR A 188 17.88 -5.34 6.98
C THR A 188 16.49 -5.33 7.61
N VAL A 189 16.29 -4.41 8.56
CA VAL A 189 15.01 -4.23 9.26
C VAL A 189 14.54 -2.78 9.24
N PHE A 190 13.28 -2.59 9.60
CA PHE A 190 12.67 -1.29 9.78
C PHE A 190 13.12 -0.62 11.09
N PRO A 191 13.54 0.67 11.08
CA PRO A 191 13.92 1.42 12.28
C PRO A 191 12.89 1.39 13.40
N TRP A 192 11.60 1.40 13.07
CA TRP A 192 10.52 1.37 14.04
C TRP A 192 10.57 0.11 14.91
N LEU A 193 10.79 -1.05 14.30
CA LEU A 193 10.80 -2.35 14.99
C LEU A 193 12.01 -2.48 15.93
N LEU A 194 13.18 -1.97 15.53
CA LEU A 194 14.37 -1.96 16.40
C LEU A 194 14.19 -1.05 17.60
N LEU A 195 13.67 0.16 17.40
CA LEU A 195 13.41 1.06 18.51
C LEU A 195 12.34 0.50 19.45
N GLU A 196 11.33 -0.17 18.90
CA GLU A 196 10.33 -0.88 19.69
C GLU A 196 10.93 -2.03 20.52
N PHE A 197 11.90 -2.77 19.97
CA PHE A 197 12.65 -3.78 20.72
C PHE A 197 13.38 -3.17 21.93
N PHE A 198 14.01 -2.00 21.75
CA PHE A 198 14.81 -1.36 22.80
C PHE A 198 13.99 -0.65 23.88
N ASP A 199 12.87 0.00 23.56
CA ASP A 199 12.16 0.83 24.54
C ASP A 199 10.66 0.54 24.71
N GLY A 200 10.07 -0.26 23.82
CA GLY A 200 8.65 -0.59 23.83
C GLY A 200 7.72 0.63 23.75
N ALA A 201 8.18 1.74 23.17
CA ALA A 201 7.48 3.02 23.20
C ALA A 201 6.13 3.00 22.46
N ALA A 202 6.04 2.20 21.40
CA ALA A 202 4.80 2.00 20.67
C ALA A 202 3.92 0.92 21.29
N GLY A 203 4.40 0.13 22.25
CA GLY A 203 3.61 -0.87 22.97
C GLY A 203 3.16 -2.03 22.07
N CYS A 204 4.00 -2.43 21.11
CA CYS A 204 3.69 -3.49 20.17
C CYS A 204 3.90 -4.88 20.74
N ALA A 205 4.97 -5.12 21.50
CA ALA A 205 5.19 -6.43 22.13
C ALA A 205 4.42 -6.55 23.45
N ARG A 206 4.09 -7.78 23.87
CA ARG A 206 3.39 -8.04 25.14
C ARG A 206 4.27 -7.78 26.36
N ARG A 207 5.58 -7.90 26.20
CA ARG A 207 6.58 -7.63 27.24
C ARG A 207 7.73 -6.80 26.71
N ARG A 208 8.33 -6.03 27.61
CA ARG A 208 9.62 -5.38 27.35
C ARG A 208 10.74 -6.41 27.27
N ARG A 209 11.80 -6.04 26.54
CA ARG A 209 13.04 -6.80 26.50
C ARG A 209 13.86 -6.57 27.77
N THR A 210 14.55 -7.62 28.20
CA THR A 210 15.46 -7.54 29.35
C THR A 210 16.73 -6.79 28.97
N GLU A 211 17.49 -6.32 29.95
CA GLU A 211 18.78 -5.67 29.71
C GLU A 211 19.75 -6.59 28.96
N GLN A 212 19.71 -7.90 29.24
CA GLN A 212 20.50 -8.89 28.53
C GLN A 212 20.09 -9.02 27.06
N GLU A 213 18.79 -9.18 26.77
CA GLU A 213 18.28 -9.24 25.38
C GLU A 213 18.66 -7.97 24.60
N MET A 214 18.57 -6.81 25.25
CA MET A 214 19.01 -5.55 24.65
C MET A 214 20.52 -5.52 24.40
N MET A 215 21.34 -5.98 25.34
CA MET A 215 22.79 -6.02 25.17
C MET A 215 23.21 -6.95 24.02
N GLU A 216 22.61 -8.14 23.92
CA GLU A 216 22.84 -9.08 22.83
C GLU A 216 22.52 -8.47 21.45
N MET A 217 21.41 -7.72 21.36
CA MET A 217 21.06 -6.98 20.15
C MET A 217 22.07 -5.87 19.82
N LYS A 218 22.59 -5.15 20.82
CA LYS A 218 23.63 -4.13 20.59
C LYS A 218 24.89 -4.75 19.98
N VAL A 219 25.37 -5.86 20.55
CA VAL A 219 26.53 -6.60 20.03
C VAL A 219 26.27 -7.10 18.60
N ALA A 220 25.06 -7.59 18.33
CA ALA A 220 24.67 -8.01 16.99
C ALA A 220 24.73 -6.86 15.96
N ILE A 221 24.21 -5.69 16.31
CA ILE A 221 24.27 -4.49 15.47
C ILE A 221 25.72 -4.08 15.22
N GLU A 222 26.54 -3.99 16.27
CA GLU A 222 27.96 -3.62 16.17
C GLU A 222 28.77 -4.62 15.33
N SER A 223 28.37 -5.90 15.34
CA SER A 223 29.00 -6.95 14.53
C SER A 223 28.66 -6.91 13.04
N GLY A 224 27.65 -6.13 12.65
CA GLY A 224 27.11 -6.05 11.29
C GLY A 224 26.01 -7.05 10.97
N ALA A 225 25.43 -7.74 11.97
CA ALA A 225 24.35 -8.71 11.77
C ALA A 225 23.04 -8.03 11.35
N ILE A 226 22.78 -6.83 11.87
CA ILE A 226 21.54 -6.08 11.67
C ILE A 226 21.85 -4.68 11.14
N ILE A 227 21.15 -4.29 10.08
CA ILE A 227 21.15 -2.92 9.55
C ILE A 227 19.71 -2.46 9.33
N TRP A 228 19.53 -1.20 8.95
CA TRP A 228 18.21 -0.62 8.70
C TRP A 228 18.20 0.34 7.51
N GLN A 229 17.01 0.61 6.99
CA GLN A 229 16.76 1.55 5.88
C GLN A 229 16.18 2.89 6.37
N ALA A 230 15.86 3.79 5.44
CA ALA A 230 15.56 5.17 5.78
C ALA A 230 14.22 5.40 6.49
N ASN A 231 13.14 4.76 6.03
CA ASN A 231 11.77 4.95 6.49
C ASN A 231 11.40 3.96 7.61
N ALA A 232 10.45 4.36 8.47
CA ALA A 232 10.13 3.64 9.69
C ALA A 232 9.45 2.28 9.49
N LEU A 233 8.54 2.15 8.52
CA LEU A 233 7.69 0.98 8.22
C LEU A 233 7.36 0.95 6.72
N ASN A 234 6.78 -0.16 6.22
CA ASN A 234 5.98 -0.14 4.99
C ASN A 234 4.72 0.69 5.28
N SER A 235 4.44 1.72 4.49
CA SER A 235 3.36 2.65 4.82
C SER A 235 2.72 3.29 3.60
N PHE A 236 1.44 3.64 3.71
CA PHE A 236 0.82 4.62 2.82
C PHE A 236 1.47 5.98 3.11
N MET A 237 2.58 6.29 2.43
CA MET A 237 3.44 7.43 2.77
C MET A 237 2.68 8.76 2.81
N GLU A 238 1.65 8.89 1.98
CA GLU A 238 0.79 10.07 1.87
C GLU A 238 -0.28 10.17 2.98
N LEU A 239 -0.50 9.11 3.76
CA LEU A 239 -1.25 9.18 5.02
C LEU A 239 -0.42 9.73 6.18
N TYR A 240 0.89 9.89 6.04
CA TYR A 240 1.62 10.77 6.95
C TYR A 240 1.36 12.23 6.59
N ASP A 241 1.31 13.09 7.59
CA ASP A 241 1.54 14.51 7.38
C ASP A 241 3.05 14.80 7.39
N GLU A 242 3.45 16.04 7.12
CA GLU A 242 4.86 16.40 7.10
C GLU A 242 5.54 16.16 8.46
N THR A 243 4.85 16.37 9.58
CA THR A 243 5.39 16.16 10.93
C THR A 243 5.68 14.69 11.20
N LEU A 244 4.74 13.79 10.90
CA LEU A 244 4.93 12.36 11.10
C LEU A 244 5.94 11.76 10.12
N LEU A 245 5.98 12.23 8.87
CA LEU A 245 7.01 11.77 7.93
C LEU A 245 8.40 12.23 8.36
N ASP A 246 8.54 13.48 8.82
CA ASP A 246 9.80 13.99 9.40
C ASP A 246 10.25 13.13 10.59
N TYR A 247 9.31 12.77 11.48
CA TYR A 247 9.55 11.89 12.61
C TYR A 247 9.93 10.47 12.20
N SER A 248 9.18 9.85 11.27
CA SER A 248 9.46 8.53 10.68
C SER A 248 10.89 8.44 10.16
N LEU A 249 11.32 9.45 9.40
CA LEU A 249 12.66 9.54 8.85
C LEU A 249 13.73 9.87 9.91
N SER A 250 13.35 10.41 11.07
CA SER A 250 14.29 10.69 12.16
C SER A 250 14.71 9.44 12.94
N LEU A 251 13.91 8.35 12.90
CA LEU A 251 14.17 7.14 13.69
C LEU A 251 15.51 6.48 13.36
N ARG A 252 15.88 6.44 12.07
CA ARG A 252 17.19 5.94 11.65
C ARG A 252 18.36 6.75 12.22
N HIS A 253 18.17 8.06 12.43
CA HIS A 253 19.20 8.93 12.96
C HIS A 253 19.37 8.72 14.46
N GLU A 254 18.29 8.39 15.19
CA GLU A 254 18.37 7.91 16.57
C GLU A 254 19.20 6.63 16.64
N LEU A 255 18.91 5.63 15.79
CA LEU A 255 19.69 4.39 15.73
C LEU A 255 21.16 4.65 15.33
N ASN A 256 21.40 5.45 14.29
CA ASN A 256 22.76 5.80 13.87
C ASN A 256 23.56 6.50 14.97
N ALA A 257 22.92 7.37 15.75
CA ALA A 257 23.57 8.02 16.90
C ALA A 257 23.85 7.03 18.03
N MET A 258 22.94 6.09 18.31
CA MET A 258 23.13 5.07 19.35
C MET A 258 24.27 4.09 19.04
N PHE A 259 24.51 3.78 17.76
CA PHE A 259 25.44 2.73 17.34
C PHE A 259 26.63 3.22 16.51
N ALA A 260 26.79 4.54 16.36
CA ALA A 260 27.74 5.16 15.42
C ALA A 260 27.64 4.56 13.99
N ALA A 261 26.44 4.12 13.60
CA ALA A 261 26.18 3.42 12.35
C ALA A 261 25.94 4.39 11.19
N LYS A 262 26.05 3.86 9.97
CA LYS A 262 25.81 4.59 8.71
C LYS A 262 24.72 3.91 7.88
N SER A 263 23.65 3.49 8.54
CA SER A 263 22.56 2.71 7.92
C SER A 263 21.37 3.60 7.55
N GLY A 264 20.79 3.36 6.37
CA GLY A 264 19.59 4.02 5.87
C GLY A 264 19.77 5.50 5.55
N LEU A 265 20.99 5.97 5.31
CA LEU A 265 21.30 7.38 5.08
C LEU A 265 20.77 7.88 3.73
N LEU A 266 20.77 7.02 2.70
CA LEU A 266 20.47 7.41 1.32
C LEU A 266 19.19 6.79 0.79
N ALA A 267 18.84 5.59 1.24
CA ALA A 267 17.79 4.79 0.62
C ALA A 267 16.71 4.35 1.61
N GLY A 268 15.47 4.63 1.23
CA GLY A 268 14.27 4.02 1.82
C GLY A 268 13.71 2.93 0.92
N LYS A 269 12.74 2.19 1.44
CA LYS A 269 11.96 1.26 0.63
C LYS A 269 10.56 1.07 1.14
N GLN A 270 9.70 0.65 0.23
CA GLN A 270 8.36 0.21 0.49
C GLN A 270 8.08 -1.01 -0.37
N THR A 271 7.49 -2.01 0.25
CA THR A 271 7.06 -3.23 -0.42
C THR A 271 5.61 -3.48 -0.14
N ASP A 272 5.01 -4.27 -1.02
CA ASP A 272 3.60 -4.66 -1.03
C ASP A 272 2.65 -3.54 -1.43
N VAL A 273 2.84 -2.37 -0.83
CA VAL A 273 2.10 -1.17 -1.18
C VAL A 273 2.40 -0.70 -2.62
N PRO A 274 1.39 -0.68 -3.52
CA PRO A 274 1.57 -0.44 -4.96
C PRO A 274 1.67 1.06 -5.29
N GLY A 275 2.87 1.61 -5.10
CA GLY A 275 3.18 2.98 -5.44
C GLY A 275 3.35 3.89 -4.23
N MET A 276 3.47 5.19 -4.48
CA MET A 276 3.64 6.25 -3.50
C MET A 276 3.34 7.58 -4.18
N SER A 277 2.88 8.59 -3.43
CA SER A 277 2.73 9.94 -3.97
C SER A 277 4.08 10.68 -4.14
N ILE A 278 4.25 11.38 -5.26
CA ILE A 278 5.41 12.25 -5.56
C ILE A 278 5.56 13.38 -4.54
N ALA A 279 4.50 13.74 -3.82
CA ALA A 279 4.55 14.70 -2.72
C ALA A 279 5.49 14.27 -1.58
N ALA A 280 5.87 12.98 -1.50
CA ALA A 280 6.85 12.52 -0.53
C ALA A 280 8.30 12.92 -0.87
N VAL A 281 8.59 13.18 -2.16
CA VAL A 281 9.95 13.46 -2.66
C VAL A 281 10.62 14.63 -1.91
N PRO A 282 10.00 15.82 -1.75
CA PRO A 282 10.62 16.93 -1.03
C PRO A 282 10.97 16.58 0.43
N ALA A 283 10.05 15.92 1.15
CA ALA A 283 10.22 15.55 2.55
C ALA A 283 11.33 14.50 2.74
N LEU A 284 11.36 13.48 1.88
CA LEU A 284 12.43 12.48 1.82
C LEU A 284 13.79 13.15 1.55
N HIS A 285 13.85 14.00 0.53
CA HIS A 285 15.08 14.68 0.13
C HIS A 285 15.62 15.60 1.24
N LYS A 286 14.74 16.33 1.94
CA LYS A 286 15.08 17.20 3.08
C LYS A 286 15.79 16.44 4.19
N LYS A 287 15.51 15.15 4.36
CA LYS A 287 16.13 14.27 5.37
C LYS A 287 17.36 13.51 4.87
N GLY A 288 17.84 13.79 3.67
CA GLY A 288 19.02 13.12 3.12
C GLY A 288 18.73 11.87 2.30
N VAL A 289 17.47 11.43 2.22
CA VAL A 289 17.10 10.32 1.32
C VAL A 289 17.28 10.79 -0.13
N ARG A 290 17.87 9.94 -0.95
CA ARG A 290 18.18 10.17 -2.38
C ARG A 290 17.64 9.06 -3.26
N ALA A 291 17.27 7.92 -2.69
CA ALA A 291 16.67 6.83 -3.42
C ALA A 291 15.53 6.18 -2.65
N PHE A 292 14.61 5.58 -3.41
CA PHE A 292 13.50 4.83 -2.84
C PHE A 292 13.21 3.59 -3.69
N HIS A 293 13.13 2.44 -3.04
CA HIS A 293 12.65 1.22 -3.68
C HIS A 293 11.13 1.09 -3.47
N ILE A 294 10.41 0.74 -4.54
CA ILE A 294 8.98 0.50 -4.56
C ILE A 294 8.76 -0.89 -5.17
N GLY A 295 8.51 -1.88 -4.31
CA GLY A 295 8.14 -3.22 -4.73
C GLY A 295 6.63 -3.41 -4.63
N TYR A 296 5.96 -3.64 -5.75
CA TYR A 296 4.52 -3.84 -5.79
C TYR A 296 4.14 -5.21 -5.19
N ASN A 297 2.93 -5.35 -4.67
CA ASN A 297 2.33 -6.68 -4.47
C ASN A 297 2.24 -7.38 -5.84
N GLY A 298 2.71 -8.62 -5.93
CA GLY A 298 2.72 -9.39 -7.19
C GLY A 298 1.32 -9.69 -7.75
N ALA A 299 0.27 -9.58 -6.94
CA ALA A 299 -1.12 -9.60 -7.37
C ALA A 299 -1.46 -8.39 -8.24
N CYS A 300 -0.95 -7.22 -7.89
CA CYS A 300 -1.35 -5.93 -8.44
C CYS A 300 -0.56 -5.57 -9.71
N LYS A 301 -1.22 -4.87 -10.64
CA LYS A 301 -0.56 -4.41 -11.87
C LYS A 301 0.34 -3.20 -11.59
N LYS A 302 1.66 -3.35 -11.73
CA LYS A 302 2.59 -2.21 -11.79
C LYS A 302 2.30 -1.39 -13.07
N PRO A 303 2.27 -0.04 -13.00
CA PRO A 303 2.27 0.81 -14.18
C PRO A 303 3.35 0.41 -15.19
N GLU A 304 2.94 0.05 -16.41
CA GLU A 304 3.85 -0.36 -17.49
C GLU A 304 4.75 0.79 -17.92
N ALA A 305 4.23 2.02 -17.90
CA ALA A 305 4.96 3.24 -18.24
C ALA A 305 6.10 3.58 -17.26
N LEU A 306 6.18 2.94 -16.09
CA LEU A 306 7.27 3.17 -15.14
C LEU A 306 8.49 2.32 -15.51
N PRO A 307 9.65 2.94 -15.83
CA PRO A 307 10.89 2.20 -16.00
C PRO A 307 11.28 1.48 -14.69
N PRO A 308 12.03 0.36 -14.75
CA PRO A 308 12.49 -0.32 -13.53
C PRO A 308 13.41 0.54 -12.66
N LEU A 309 14.16 1.46 -13.28
CA LEU A 309 15.07 2.39 -12.62
C LEU A 309 14.98 3.76 -13.29
N PHE A 310 14.67 4.80 -12.53
CA PHE A 310 14.47 6.16 -13.07
C PHE A 310 14.74 7.26 -12.04
N ARG A 311 14.86 8.50 -12.51
CA ARG A 311 14.93 9.71 -11.68
C ARG A 311 13.53 10.31 -11.56
N TRP A 312 12.98 10.36 -10.35
CA TRP A 312 11.64 10.88 -10.10
C TRP A 312 11.70 12.33 -9.65
N LEU A 313 11.34 13.25 -10.54
CA LEU A 313 11.50 14.68 -10.37
C LEU A 313 10.20 15.33 -9.89
N HIS A 314 10.21 15.83 -8.65
CA HIS A 314 9.18 16.73 -8.17
C HIS A 314 9.43 18.15 -8.69
N LYS A 315 8.77 18.50 -9.80
CA LYS A 315 9.00 19.74 -10.55
C LYS A 315 8.93 21.02 -9.70
N GLU A 316 7.97 21.11 -8.79
CA GLU A 316 7.75 22.35 -8.01
C GLU A 316 8.89 22.65 -7.03
N SER A 317 9.52 21.61 -6.46
CA SER A 317 10.64 21.78 -5.52
C SER A 317 12.02 21.63 -6.17
N GLY A 318 12.07 21.16 -7.42
CA GLY A 318 13.31 20.79 -8.11
C GLY A 318 14.07 19.64 -7.45
N LYS A 319 13.43 18.88 -6.56
CA LYS A 319 14.03 17.72 -5.88
C LYS A 319 13.71 16.44 -6.62
N GLU A 320 14.63 15.50 -6.59
CA GLU A 320 14.48 14.21 -7.23
C GLU A 320 14.97 13.06 -6.35
N LEU A 321 14.43 11.87 -6.61
CA LEU A 321 14.90 10.59 -6.06
C LEU A 321 15.26 9.63 -7.19
N LEU A 322 16.27 8.80 -6.98
CA LEU A 322 16.44 7.57 -7.74
C LEU A 322 15.37 6.55 -7.28
N VAL A 323 14.53 6.09 -8.19
CA VAL A 323 13.47 5.13 -7.87
C VAL A 323 13.75 3.80 -8.53
N MET A 324 13.65 2.73 -7.74
CA MET A 324 13.70 1.34 -8.18
C MET A 324 12.29 0.78 -8.07
N ALA A 325 11.60 0.62 -9.20
CA ALA A 325 10.20 0.18 -9.24
C ALA A 325 10.09 -1.24 -9.80
N GLU A 326 9.65 -2.18 -8.98
CA GLU A 326 9.57 -3.60 -9.31
C GLU A 326 8.12 -4.10 -9.22
N ALA A 327 7.78 -5.09 -10.07
CA ALA A 327 6.42 -5.65 -10.13
C ALA A 327 6.12 -6.66 -9.00
N SER A 328 7.11 -6.93 -8.15
CA SER A 328 7.01 -7.74 -6.94
C SER A 328 7.77 -7.03 -5.81
N TYR A 329 7.83 -7.63 -4.62
CA TYR A 329 8.57 -7.07 -3.48
C TYR A 329 10.05 -6.80 -3.77
N GLY A 330 10.60 -7.53 -4.73
CA GLY A 330 11.91 -7.30 -5.29
C GLY A 330 12.36 -8.50 -6.09
N TRP A 331 13.11 -8.22 -7.15
CA TRP A 331 13.52 -9.22 -8.11
C TRP A 331 14.97 -9.02 -8.54
N LEU A 332 15.23 -8.05 -9.41
CA LEU A 332 16.56 -7.75 -9.91
C LEU A 332 16.54 -6.35 -10.50
N VAL A 333 17.20 -5.42 -9.82
CA VAL A 333 17.45 -4.09 -10.34
C VAL A 333 18.81 -4.09 -11.00
N ARG A 334 18.85 -3.88 -12.31
CA ARG A 334 20.10 -3.76 -13.08
C ARG A 334 20.44 -2.31 -13.36
N PHE A 335 21.73 -2.00 -13.31
CA PHE A 335 22.28 -0.74 -13.79
C PHE A 335 23.67 -1.00 -14.37
N GLN A 336 23.82 -0.94 -15.69
CA GLN A 336 25.09 -1.27 -16.36
C GLN A 336 25.60 -2.66 -15.93
N ASP A 337 26.81 -2.74 -15.39
CA ASP A 337 27.49 -3.96 -14.94
C ASP A 337 27.28 -4.28 -13.46
N ILE A 338 26.41 -3.54 -12.75
CA ILE A 338 26.05 -3.80 -11.36
C ILE A 338 24.57 -4.16 -11.24
N ALA A 339 24.24 -4.95 -10.22
CA ALA A 339 22.85 -5.29 -9.92
C ALA A 339 22.57 -5.38 -8.42
N LEU A 340 21.30 -5.27 -8.07
CA LEU A 340 20.75 -5.48 -6.75
C LEU A 340 19.70 -6.59 -6.82
N VAL A 341 19.74 -7.52 -5.87
CA VAL A 341 18.72 -8.54 -5.64
C VAL A 341 18.32 -8.52 -4.17
N PHE A 342 17.04 -8.72 -3.90
CA PHE A 342 16.56 -8.95 -2.55
C PHE A 342 16.49 -10.44 -2.24
N GLN A 343 16.95 -10.82 -1.05
CA GLN A 343 16.72 -12.14 -0.48
C GLN A 343 15.57 -12.03 0.53
N TYR A 344 14.35 -12.25 0.06
CA TYR A 344 13.13 -12.21 0.87
C TYR A 344 12.79 -13.57 1.49
N GLY A 345 12.25 -13.54 2.72
CA GLY A 345 11.33 -14.58 3.20
C GLY A 345 9.88 -14.30 2.73
N SER A 346 8.94 -15.17 3.07
CA SER A 346 7.51 -14.87 2.95
C SER A 346 7.10 -13.73 3.89
N ASP A 347 5.85 -13.27 3.81
CA ASP A 347 5.27 -12.32 4.76
C ASP A 347 5.43 -12.80 6.20
N ASN A 348 6.13 -12.01 7.02
CA ASN A 348 6.57 -12.37 8.37
C ASN A 348 7.22 -13.76 8.49
N GLY A 349 7.85 -14.23 7.41
CA GLY A 349 8.60 -15.47 7.36
C GLY A 349 9.94 -15.36 8.09
N LEU A 350 10.33 -16.44 8.77
CA LEU A 350 11.61 -16.48 9.48
C LEU A 350 12.78 -16.16 8.53
N PRO A 351 13.81 -15.42 8.99
CA PRO A 351 15.00 -15.15 8.19
C PRO A 351 15.68 -16.45 7.75
N PRO A 352 16.36 -16.52 6.60
CA PRO A 352 16.96 -17.77 6.13
C PRO A 352 17.99 -18.32 7.12
N LYS A 353 18.03 -19.64 7.30
CA LYS A 353 19.09 -20.36 8.01
C LYS A 353 20.40 -20.36 7.19
N PRO A 354 21.57 -20.65 7.80
CA PRO A 354 22.87 -20.66 7.09
C PRO A 354 22.86 -21.46 5.79
N GLY A 355 22.30 -22.67 5.79
CA GLY A 355 22.21 -23.50 4.58
C GLY A 355 21.40 -22.85 3.46
N GLN A 356 20.34 -22.12 3.79
CA GLN A 356 19.51 -21.41 2.82
C GLN A 356 20.24 -20.18 2.24
N VAL A 357 21.02 -19.48 3.06
CA VAL A 357 21.89 -18.39 2.59
C VAL A 357 22.95 -18.92 1.63
N LEU A 358 23.66 -19.99 1.98
CA LEU A 358 24.66 -20.62 1.11
C LEU A 358 24.04 -21.08 -0.22
N GLN A 359 22.83 -21.65 -0.17
CA GLN A 359 22.12 -22.06 -1.38
C GLN A 359 21.73 -20.86 -2.26
N PHE A 360 21.27 -19.77 -1.65
CA PHE A 360 20.96 -18.54 -2.37
C PHE A 360 22.21 -17.96 -3.05
N TRP A 361 23.33 -17.87 -2.33
CA TRP A 361 24.61 -17.39 -2.87
C TRP A 361 25.08 -18.24 -4.05
N ARG A 362 25.02 -19.58 -3.95
CA ARG A 362 25.34 -20.48 -5.07
C ARG A 362 24.44 -20.24 -6.28
N THR A 363 23.14 -20.05 -6.04
CA THR A 363 22.16 -19.79 -7.11
C THR A 363 22.48 -18.47 -7.81
N MET A 364 22.79 -17.41 -7.04
CA MET A 364 23.16 -16.12 -7.59
C MET A 364 24.52 -16.16 -8.31
N GLN A 365 25.52 -16.89 -7.79
CA GLN A 365 26.82 -17.05 -8.44
C GLN A 365 26.68 -17.80 -9.77
N ASN A 366 25.83 -18.84 -9.83
CA ASN A 366 25.55 -19.55 -11.08
C ASN A 366 24.84 -18.65 -12.10
N ARG A 367 23.93 -17.79 -11.64
CA ARG A 367 23.24 -16.81 -12.49
C ARG A 367 24.18 -15.72 -12.98
N PHE A 368 25.10 -15.26 -12.14
CA PHE A 368 26.04 -14.17 -12.45
C PHE A 368 27.48 -14.65 -12.24
N PRO A 369 28.02 -15.48 -13.17
CA PRO A 369 29.28 -16.19 -12.96
C PRO A 369 30.51 -15.29 -12.81
N GLN A 370 30.44 -14.05 -13.31
CA GLN A 370 31.51 -13.06 -13.21
C GLN A 370 31.27 -12.00 -12.12
N ALA A 371 30.15 -12.09 -11.40
CA ALA A 371 29.83 -11.12 -10.38
C ALA A 371 30.53 -11.44 -9.06
N LYS A 372 31.05 -10.39 -8.42
CA LYS A 372 31.35 -10.39 -7.00
C LYS A 372 30.04 -10.22 -6.23
N LEU A 373 29.66 -11.24 -5.47
CA LEU A 373 28.50 -11.19 -4.57
C LEU A 373 28.86 -10.49 -3.27
N ILE A 374 27.96 -9.61 -2.80
CA ILE A 374 28.17 -8.78 -1.61
C ILE A 374 26.91 -8.83 -0.75
N SER A 375 27.03 -9.28 0.51
CA SER A 375 26.00 -9.00 1.53
C SER A 375 25.97 -7.49 1.76
N SER A 376 24.91 -6.83 1.32
CA SER A 376 24.91 -5.39 1.08
C SER A 376 23.71 -4.67 1.67
N SER A 377 23.61 -3.37 1.36
CA SER A 377 22.51 -2.49 1.73
C SER A 377 22.04 -1.70 0.52
N LEU A 378 20.82 -1.16 0.60
CA LEU A 378 20.32 -0.24 -0.42
C LEU A 378 21.21 1.00 -0.55
N ASP A 379 21.71 1.53 0.57
CA ASP A 379 22.63 2.68 0.55
C ASP A 379 23.89 2.41 -0.27
N ALA A 380 24.48 1.20 -0.14
CA ALA A 380 25.69 0.84 -0.86
C ALA A 380 25.44 0.74 -2.37
N PHE A 381 24.37 0.06 -2.79
CA PHE A 381 23.99 -0.02 -4.20
C PHE A 381 23.67 1.36 -4.79
N VAL A 382 22.86 2.16 -4.09
CA VAL A 382 22.47 3.50 -4.52
C VAL A 382 23.68 4.42 -4.65
N SER A 383 24.62 4.36 -3.69
CA SER A 383 25.88 5.11 -3.78
C SER A 383 26.65 4.77 -5.05
N ARG A 384 26.72 3.48 -5.40
CA ARG A 384 27.42 3.04 -6.61
C ARG A 384 26.71 3.52 -7.89
N VAL A 385 25.37 3.43 -7.94
CA VAL A 385 24.58 3.93 -9.08
C VAL A 385 24.76 5.44 -9.26
N MET A 386 24.55 6.23 -8.20
CA MET A 386 24.58 7.70 -8.27
C MET A 386 25.97 8.26 -8.59
N ASN A 387 27.04 7.56 -8.22
CA ASN A 387 28.41 7.93 -8.55
C ASN A 387 28.88 7.43 -9.93
N SER A 388 28.03 6.73 -10.68
CA SER A 388 28.34 6.31 -12.05
C SER A 388 27.99 7.41 -13.06
N PRO A 389 28.83 7.64 -14.09
CA PRO A 389 28.49 8.53 -15.20
C PRO A 389 27.15 8.20 -15.88
N GLY A 390 26.72 6.92 -15.84
CA GLY A 390 25.46 6.49 -16.42
C GLY A 390 24.21 7.00 -15.71
N TYR A 391 24.32 7.51 -14.47
CA TYR A 391 23.18 7.99 -13.70
C TYR A 391 22.40 9.10 -14.41
N ALA A 392 23.12 10.00 -15.10
CA ALA A 392 22.53 11.10 -15.84
C ALA A 392 21.66 10.63 -17.02
N ASN A 393 21.89 9.42 -17.52
CA ASN A 393 21.16 8.83 -18.65
C ASN A 393 19.87 8.12 -18.22
N LEU A 394 19.60 8.01 -16.91
CA LEU A 394 18.36 7.39 -16.44
C LEU A 394 17.14 8.22 -16.87
N PRO A 395 16.02 7.57 -17.26
CA PRO A 395 14.78 8.26 -17.60
C PRO A 395 14.32 9.17 -16.46
N ILE A 396 13.70 10.29 -16.80
CA ILE A 396 13.05 11.17 -15.83
C ILE A 396 11.55 10.94 -15.87
N VAL A 397 10.97 10.66 -14.71
CA VAL A 397 9.52 10.65 -14.49
C VAL A 397 9.18 11.87 -13.65
N ASP A 398 8.15 12.62 -14.03
CA ASP A 398 7.73 13.87 -13.37
C ASP A 398 6.23 13.88 -13.00
N LYS A 399 5.55 12.75 -13.26
CA LYS A 399 4.16 12.50 -12.91
C LYS A 399 4.10 11.81 -11.57
N ASP A 400 2.97 12.00 -10.89
CA ASP A 400 2.66 11.25 -9.70
C ASP A 400 2.44 9.77 -10.03
N ILE A 401 2.80 8.89 -9.09
CA ILE A 401 2.47 7.46 -9.18
C ILE A 401 1.17 7.22 -8.41
N GLY A 402 1.06 7.87 -7.24
CA GLY A 402 0.01 7.61 -6.27
C GLY A 402 0.13 6.21 -5.67
N ASP A 403 -0.65 5.96 -4.64
CA ASP A 403 -0.74 4.66 -4.00
C ASP A 403 -2.11 4.07 -4.24
N SER A 404 -2.17 2.95 -4.97
CA SER A 404 -3.45 2.40 -5.41
C SER A 404 -4.18 1.59 -4.35
N TRP A 405 -3.60 1.42 -3.16
CA TRP A 405 -4.25 0.78 -2.01
C TRP A 405 -4.84 1.75 -0.99
N LEU A 406 -4.70 3.06 -1.18
CA LEU A 406 -5.31 4.06 -0.30
C LEU A 406 -6.82 3.88 -0.05
N TYR A 407 -7.53 3.20 -0.96
CA TYR A 407 -8.95 2.91 -0.78
C TYR A 407 -9.25 2.04 0.45
N GLY A 408 -8.28 1.27 0.97
CA GLY A 408 -8.48 0.42 2.14
C GLY A 408 -8.37 1.17 3.47
N SER A 409 -7.64 2.28 3.52
CA SER A 409 -7.49 3.10 4.73
C SER A 409 -8.80 3.60 5.36
N PRO A 410 -9.84 4.02 4.59
CA PRO A 410 -11.14 4.38 5.15
C PRO A 410 -12.04 3.19 5.53
N ALA A 411 -11.58 1.93 5.40
CA ALA A 411 -12.36 0.77 5.81
C ALA A 411 -12.71 0.79 7.32
N ASP A 412 -11.86 1.42 8.15
CA ASP A 412 -12.22 1.85 9.50
C ASP A 412 -12.31 3.39 9.58
N PRO A 413 -13.49 3.97 9.30
CA PRO A 413 -13.64 5.42 9.28
C PRO A 413 -13.46 6.05 10.66
N ILE A 414 -13.73 5.31 11.74
CA ILE A 414 -13.54 5.79 13.12
C ILE A 414 -12.05 5.87 13.42
N ARG A 415 -11.28 4.82 13.10
CA ARG A 415 -9.82 4.80 13.27
C ARG A 415 -9.16 5.92 12.46
N LEU A 416 -9.55 6.11 11.20
CA LEU A 416 -8.97 7.16 10.36
C LEU A 416 -9.33 8.56 10.86
N ALA A 417 -10.57 8.78 11.32
CA ALA A 417 -10.99 10.07 11.87
C ALA A 417 -10.24 10.41 13.18
N ALA A 418 -10.12 9.45 14.10
CA ALA A 418 -9.37 9.60 15.34
C ALA A 418 -7.87 9.86 15.08
N TYR A 419 -7.28 9.15 14.12
CA TYR A 419 -5.90 9.41 13.68
C TYR A 419 -5.71 10.85 13.17
N ARG A 420 -6.61 11.33 12.32
CA ARG A 420 -6.53 12.70 11.79
C ARG A 420 -6.72 13.76 12.87
N GLU A 421 -7.56 13.50 13.89
CA GLU A 421 -7.68 14.38 15.06
C GLU A 421 -6.40 14.39 15.88
N ALA A 422 -5.79 13.23 16.13
CA ALA A 422 -4.53 13.10 16.84
C ALA A 422 -3.39 13.89 16.14
N VAL A 423 -3.24 13.72 14.83
CA VAL A 423 -2.23 14.46 14.04
C VAL A 423 -2.50 15.96 14.09
N ARG A 424 -3.76 16.40 13.93
CA ARG A 424 -4.13 17.82 14.04
C ARG A 424 -3.80 18.39 15.42
N PHE A 425 -4.11 17.64 16.48
CA PHE A 425 -3.78 18.03 17.85
C PHE A 425 -2.27 18.19 18.03
N ILE A 426 -1.46 17.24 17.55
CA ILE A 426 0.01 17.33 17.62
C ILE A 426 0.50 18.59 16.93
N ASN A 427 0.06 18.84 15.70
CA ASN A 427 0.47 20.03 14.93
C ASN A 427 0.02 21.33 15.60
N GLU A 428 -1.19 21.37 16.15
CA GLU A 428 -1.69 22.51 16.93
C GLU A 428 -0.75 22.81 18.11
N LYS A 429 -0.40 21.80 18.92
CA LYS A 429 0.42 22.00 20.13
C LYS A 429 1.89 22.27 19.83
N ILE A 430 2.44 21.73 18.73
CA ILE A 430 3.77 22.09 18.25
C ILE A 430 3.77 23.53 17.72
N GLY A 431 2.79 23.89 16.88
CA GLY A 431 2.68 25.21 16.27
C GLY A 431 2.47 26.33 17.31
N SER A 432 1.69 26.07 18.35
CA SER A 432 1.50 26.98 19.49
C SER A 432 2.68 27.00 20.47
N LYS A 433 3.75 26.23 20.22
CA LYS A 433 4.91 26.05 21.10
C LYS A 433 4.55 25.54 22.50
N THR A 434 3.38 24.92 22.67
CA THR A 434 2.95 24.32 23.94
C THR A 434 3.78 23.09 24.30
N ILE A 435 4.29 22.38 23.28
CA ILE A 435 5.21 21.25 23.45
C ILE A 435 6.28 21.28 22.37
N SER A 436 7.51 20.93 22.74
CA SER A 436 8.59 20.77 21.77
C SER A 436 8.37 19.51 20.91
N PRO A 437 8.62 19.56 19.59
CA PRO A 437 8.62 18.35 18.74
C PRO A 437 9.69 17.32 19.16
N ARG A 438 10.67 17.72 19.99
CA ARG A 438 11.67 16.84 20.60
C ARG A 438 11.25 16.26 21.95
N HIS A 439 10.08 16.61 22.48
CA HIS A 439 9.61 16.13 23.77
C HIS A 439 9.47 14.59 23.74
N HIS A 440 10.14 13.91 24.67
CA HIS A 440 10.25 12.45 24.66
C HIS A 440 8.90 11.72 24.62
N SER A 441 7.94 12.09 25.48
CA SER A 441 6.61 11.44 25.48
C SER A 441 5.80 11.69 24.21
N LEU A 442 5.97 12.86 23.57
CA LEU A 442 5.32 13.16 22.30
C LEU A 442 5.92 12.30 21.19
N ARG A 443 7.25 12.15 21.14
CA ARG A 443 7.93 11.25 20.20
C ARG A 443 7.44 9.81 20.35
N ARG A 444 7.30 9.30 21.59
CA ARG A 444 6.72 7.98 21.83
C ARG A 444 5.30 7.84 21.28
N TYR A 445 4.47 8.87 21.46
CA TYR A 445 3.12 8.87 20.89
C TYR A 445 3.13 8.93 19.36
N MET A 446 3.95 9.79 18.75
CA MET A 446 4.14 9.80 17.29
C MET A 446 4.59 8.42 16.78
N ARG A 447 5.42 7.68 17.52
CA ARG A 447 5.82 6.30 17.17
C ARG A 447 4.65 5.34 17.11
N ARG A 448 3.64 5.49 17.97
CA ARG A 448 2.38 4.73 17.88
C ARG A 448 1.60 5.10 16.63
N LEU A 449 1.49 6.40 16.34
CA LEU A 449 0.80 6.90 15.15
C LEU A 449 1.46 6.46 13.84
N LEU A 450 2.77 6.19 13.82
CA LEU A 450 3.43 5.59 12.64
C LEU A 450 2.88 4.21 12.28
N LYS A 451 2.54 3.38 13.30
CA LYS A 451 1.82 2.10 13.16
C LYS A 451 0.31 2.27 13.04
N GLY A 452 -0.21 3.49 13.17
CA GLY A 452 -1.64 3.80 12.98
C GLY A 452 -2.12 3.42 11.56
N PRO A 453 -3.20 4.04 11.06
CA PRO A 453 -3.69 3.82 9.69
C PRO A 453 -2.63 3.87 8.56
N PRO A 454 -1.49 4.60 8.69
CA PRO A 454 -0.47 4.60 7.63
C PRO A 454 0.30 3.30 7.45
N GLU A 455 0.52 2.49 8.49
CA GLU A 455 1.11 1.15 8.26
C GLU A 455 0.10 0.31 7.48
N HIS A 456 0.59 -0.41 6.47
CA HIS A 456 -0.27 -0.82 5.37
C HIS A 456 -1.33 -1.87 5.67
N ASN A 457 -1.29 -2.45 6.87
CA ASN A 457 -2.23 -3.48 7.31
C ASN A 457 -3.28 -2.92 8.26
N TRP A 458 -4.54 -3.29 8.00
CA TRP A 458 -5.70 -2.77 8.74
C TRP A 458 -6.43 -3.81 9.59
N GLY A 459 -6.09 -5.08 9.44
CA GLY A 459 -6.66 -6.20 10.16
C GLY A 459 -6.11 -7.53 9.65
N LEU A 460 -6.55 -8.64 10.27
CA LEU A 460 -6.07 -9.97 9.95
C LEU A 460 -6.42 -10.41 8.52
N SER A 461 -5.51 -11.17 7.90
CA SER A 461 -5.71 -11.82 6.61
C SER A 461 -6.92 -12.74 6.64
N ILE A 462 -7.95 -12.44 5.84
CA ILE A 462 -9.10 -13.33 5.70
C ILE A 462 -8.68 -14.58 4.93
N ASN A 463 -7.77 -14.45 3.97
CA ASN A 463 -7.23 -15.58 3.24
C ASN A 463 -6.53 -16.59 4.16
N ASP A 464 -5.52 -16.16 4.91
CA ASP A 464 -4.67 -17.11 5.65
C ASP A 464 -5.36 -17.64 6.91
N PHE A 465 -6.07 -16.79 7.64
CA PHE A 465 -6.65 -17.16 8.93
C PHE A 465 -8.08 -17.69 8.83
N PHE A 466 -8.81 -17.29 7.79
CA PHE A 466 -10.27 -17.42 7.77
C PHE A 466 -10.81 -17.84 6.39
N HIS A 467 -10.06 -18.60 5.59
CA HIS A 467 -10.47 -19.09 4.26
C HIS A 467 -11.86 -19.76 4.24
N VAL A 468 -12.19 -20.48 5.29
CA VAL A 468 -13.51 -21.09 5.59
C VAL A 468 -14.68 -20.10 5.67
N LEU A 469 -14.43 -18.82 5.92
CA LEU A 469 -15.46 -17.77 5.85
C LEU A 469 -15.74 -17.34 4.41
N ARG A 470 -14.96 -17.82 3.44
CA ARG A 470 -15.01 -17.48 2.01
C ARG A 470 -15.57 -18.62 1.14
N THR A 471 -16.21 -19.63 1.74
CA THR A 471 -16.75 -20.76 0.98
C THR A 471 -18.00 -20.36 0.19
N PRO A 472 -18.23 -21.01 -0.98
CA PRO A 472 -19.48 -20.91 -1.74
C PRO A 472 -20.73 -21.40 -0.99
N ASP A 473 -20.59 -21.97 0.20
CA ASP A 473 -21.68 -22.66 0.91
C ASP A 473 -22.58 -21.74 1.77
N GLY A 474 -22.69 -20.44 1.44
CA GLY A 474 -23.87 -19.63 1.82
C GLY A 474 -23.72 -18.55 2.91
N ASN A 475 -22.51 -18.17 3.33
CA ASN A 475 -22.31 -17.24 4.47
C ASN A 475 -22.38 -15.73 4.14
N TRP A 476 -23.22 -15.34 3.17
CA TRP A 476 -23.18 -14.01 2.55
C TRP A 476 -24.41 -13.13 2.76
N SER A 477 -25.60 -13.71 2.93
CA SER A 477 -26.78 -12.91 3.27
C SER A 477 -26.59 -12.25 4.64
N ASN A 478 -27.18 -11.06 4.86
CA ASN A 478 -27.08 -10.39 6.16
C ASN A 478 -27.61 -11.25 7.31
N GLU A 479 -28.67 -12.03 7.07
CA GLU A 479 -29.25 -12.94 8.05
C GLU A 479 -28.25 -14.01 8.50
N GLU A 480 -27.65 -14.70 7.53
CA GLU A 480 -26.69 -15.78 7.82
C GLU A 480 -25.39 -15.22 8.41
N PHE A 481 -24.90 -14.10 7.86
CA PHE A 481 -23.77 -13.38 8.43
C PHE A 481 -24.02 -13.02 9.90
N HIS A 482 -25.16 -12.44 10.25
CA HIS A 482 -25.45 -12.06 11.64
C HIS A 482 -25.58 -13.27 12.56
N ARG A 483 -26.12 -14.39 12.05
CA ARG A 483 -26.17 -15.66 12.80
C ARG A 483 -24.75 -16.14 13.11
N LEU A 484 -23.89 -16.23 12.10
CA LEU A 484 -22.51 -16.70 12.23
C LEU A 484 -21.64 -15.77 13.05
N ARG A 485 -21.74 -14.46 12.85
CA ARG A 485 -21.04 -13.44 13.64
C ARG A 485 -21.24 -13.61 15.14
N ARG A 486 -22.39 -14.13 15.58
CA ARG A 486 -22.70 -14.40 17.00
C ARG A 486 -22.13 -15.72 17.54
N VAL A 487 -21.96 -16.74 16.70
CA VAL A 487 -21.65 -18.11 17.15
C VAL A 487 -20.26 -18.59 16.75
N ASP A 488 -19.66 -17.99 15.73
CA ASP A 488 -18.35 -18.35 15.21
C ASP A 488 -17.28 -17.39 15.75
N SER A 489 -16.39 -17.92 16.58
CA SER A 489 -15.35 -17.16 17.28
C SER A 489 -14.35 -16.47 16.34
N ARG A 490 -14.27 -16.88 15.08
CA ARG A 490 -13.42 -16.23 14.06
C ARG A 490 -13.81 -14.78 13.81
N TYR A 491 -15.11 -14.47 13.82
CA TYR A 491 -15.57 -13.08 13.73
C TYR A 491 -15.17 -12.25 14.94
N ALA A 492 -15.24 -12.84 16.15
CA ALA A 492 -14.79 -12.15 17.36
C ALA A 492 -13.29 -11.84 17.31
N MET A 493 -12.48 -12.76 16.76
CA MET A 493 -11.04 -12.53 16.56
C MET A 493 -10.76 -11.40 15.55
N LEU A 494 -11.50 -11.35 14.44
CA LEU A 494 -11.41 -10.25 13.47
C LEU A 494 -11.77 -8.90 14.11
N GLU A 495 -12.89 -8.83 14.82
CA GLU A 495 -13.35 -7.60 15.48
C GLU A 495 -12.40 -7.14 16.58
N MET A 496 -11.80 -8.08 17.31
CA MET A 496 -10.80 -7.80 18.33
C MET A 496 -9.56 -7.13 17.73
N GLU A 497 -8.97 -7.67 16.65
CA GLU A 497 -7.78 -7.03 16.05
C GLU A 497 -8.12 -5.62 15.52
N TRP A 498 -9.30 -5.41 14.94
CA TRP A 498 -9.73 -4.07 14.52
C TRP A 498 -9.85 -3.11 15.72
N ALA A 499 -10.38 -3.57 16.85
CA ALA A 499 -10.43 -2.80 18.08
C ALA A 499 -9.03 -2.51 18.64
N ASP A 500 -8.13 -3.50 18.66
CA ASP A 500 -6.75 -3.35 19.13
C ASP A 500 -5.97 -2.35 18.26
N GLN A 501 -6.16 -2.37 16.93
CA GLN A 501 -5.52 -1.42 16.03
C GLN A 501 -6.00 0.02 16.24
N ARG A 502 -7.23 0.25 16.72
CA ARG A 502 -7.69 1.61 17.10
C ARG A 502 -6.92 2.16 18.30
N LEU A 503 -6.47 1.32 19.22
CA LEU A 503 -5.72 1.75 20.39
C LEU A 503 -4.41 2.46 20.04
N TYR A 504 -3.85 2.22 18.84
CA TYR A 504 -2.65 2.93 18.36
C TYR A 504 -2.88 4.42 18.11
N ASN A 505 -4.13 4.87 17.96
CA ASN A 505 -4.46 6.29 17.94
C ASN A 505 -4.37 6.95 19.31
N HIS A 506 -4.34 6.17 20.39
CA HIS A 506 -4.28 6.69 21.76
C HIS A 506 -2.84 6.66 22.28
N PRO A 507 -2.42 7.65 23.09
CA PRO A 507 -1.20 7.56 23.88
C PRO A 507 -1.29 6.39 24.85
N LEU A 508 -0.15 5.75 25.15
CA LEU A 508 -0.10 4.77 26.24
C LEU A 508 -0.41 5.48 27.58
N PRO A 509 -1.07 4.79 28.54
CA PRO A 509 -1.31 5.33 29.85
C PRO A 509 -0.01 5.84 30.49
N THR A 510 0.00 7.07 31.00
CA THR A 510 1.15 7.62 31.73
C THR A 510 0.71 8.14 33.09
N HIS A 511 1.53 7.94 34.12
CA HIS A 511 1.30 8.50 35.45
C HIS A 511 1.82 9.94 35.59
N ASN A 512 2.27 10.56 34.49
CA ASN A 512 2.93 11.87 34.54
C ASN A 512 1.89 13.00 34.63
N LYS A 513 1.93 13.77 35.72
CA LYS A 513 1.05 14.94 35.95
C LYS A 513 1.57 16.25 35.32
N GLY A 514 2.69 16.22 34.59
CA GLY A 514 3.29 17.39 33.93
C GLY A 514 2.55 17.86 32.67
N THR A 515 3.19 18.71 31.86
CA THR A 515 2.61 19.26 30.61
C THR A 515 2.05 18.18 29.70
N TRP A 516 2.78 17.07 29.51
CA TRP A 516 2.31 15.95 28.71
C TRP A 516 1.01 15.31 29.25
N GLY A 517 0.89 15.14 30.58
CA GLY A 517 -0.31 14.55 31.19
C GLY A 517 -1.57 15.36 30.88
N ARG A 518 -1.50 16.69 31.01
CA ARG A 518 -2.61 17.59 30.66
C ARG A 518 -2.97 17.52 29.16
N LEU A 519 -1.95 17.43 28.29
CA LEU A 519 -2.18 17.28 26.86
C LEU A 519 -2.82 15.94 26.52
N VAL A 520 -2.45 14.86 27.20
CA VAL A 520 -3.09 13.55 27.05
C VAL A 520 -4.56 13.61 27.45
N GLU A 521 -4.90 14.23 28.59
CA GLU A 521 -6.29 14.40 29.01
C GLU A 521 -7.12 15.19 27.98
N GLU A 522 -6.58 16.27 27.43
CA GLU A 522 -7.22 17.07 26.38
C GLU A 522 -7.42 16.25 25.10
N LEU A 523 -6.35 15.59 24.63
CA LEU A 523 -6.36 14.74 23.43
C LEU A 523 -7.38 13.62 23.56
N GLU A 524 -7.34 12.86 24.65
CA GLU A 524 -8.29 11.78 24.95
C GLU A 524 -9.75 12.29 24.98
N GLY A 525 -9.96 13.52 25.46
CA GLY A 525 -11.26 14.19 25.36
C GLY A 525 -11.71 14.41 23.91
N ARG A 526 -10.81 14.82 23.02
CA ARG A 526 -11.09 15.00 21.59
C ARG A 526 -11.29 13.66 20.87
N LEU A 527 -10.48 12.65 21.16
CA LEU A 527 -10.59 11.30 20.57
C LEU A 527 -11.94 10.67 20.93
N ARG A 528 -12.32 10.65 22.22
CA ARG A 528 -13.65 10.15 22.65
C ARG A 528 -14.81 10.86 21.97
N MET A 529 -14.65 12.14 21.64
CA MET A 529 -15.68 12.92 20.93
C MET A 529 -15.81 12.53 19.45
N VAL A 530 -14.70 12.20 18.80
CA VAL A 530 -14.67 11.69 17.42
C VAL A 530 -15.22 10.27 17.37
N GLU A 531 -14.76 9.40 18.27
CA GLU A 531 -15.10 7.97 18.30
C GLU A 531 -16.50 7.70 18.82
N GLY A 532 -16.93 8.44 19.85
CA GLY A 532 -18.24 8.31 20.45
C GLY A 532 -19.38 8.79 19.54
N GLY A 533 -19.05 9.37 18.37
CA GLY A 533 -19.98 9.73 17.31
C GLY A 533 -21.21 10.45 17.85
N LYS A 534 -21.14 11.76 18.08
CA LYS A 534 -22.33 12.54 18.47
C LYS A 534 -23.41 12.44 17.39
N VAL A 535 -24.31 11.47 17.55
CA VAL A 535 -25.57 11.40 16.84
C VAL A 535 -26.43 12.52 17.39
N TRP A 536 -26.70 13.53 16.56
CA TRP A 536 -27.77 14.46 16.85
C TRP A 536 -29.08 13.68 16.81
N SER A 537 -29.62 13.31 17.96
CA SER A 537 -30.96 12.72 17.99
C SER A 537 -31.97 13.76 17.49
N SER A 538 -32.75 13.37 16.49
CA SER A 538 -33.93 14.10 16.02
C SER A 538 -34.97 14.28 17.14
N GLU A 539 -34.85 13.54 18.24
CA GLU A 539 -35.77 13.54 19.40
C GLU A 539 -35.80 14.85 20.22
N ARG A 540 -34.97 15.84 19.89
CA ARG A 540 -35.09 17.20 20.45
C ARG A 540 -35.49 18.24 19.40
N VAL A 541 -36.50 17.92 18.60
CA VAL A 541 -37.55 18.91 18.30
C VAL A 541 -38.56 18.87 19.46
N ARG A 542 -38.14 19.22 20.68
CA ARG A 542 -39.04 19.33 21.84
C ARG A 542 -39.21 20.78 22.24
N ASP A 543 -40.49 21.16 22.23
CA ASP A 543 -41.16 22.21 23.01
C ASP A 543 -40.59 23.64 22.86
N PRO A 544 -41.36 24.58 22.27
CA PRO A 544 -41.03 26.01 22.17
C PRO A 544 -40.69 26.70 23.51
N SER A 545 -40.94 26.07 24.66
CA SER A 545 -40.85 26.71 25.96
C SER A 545 -39.50 26.63 26.68
N ARG A 546 -38.49 25.87 26.20
CA ARG A 546 -37.17 25.79 26.90
C ARG A 546 -35.94 25.75 25.97
N GLY A 547 -35.52 26.92 25.47
CA GLY A 547 -34.10 27.19 25.11
C GLY A 547 -33.77 27.60 23.66
N LYS A 548 -33.72 28.92 23.40
CA LYS A 548 -32.93 29.73 22.43
C LYS A 548 -32.58 29.27 20.98
N LYS A 549 -32.97 28.09 20.46
CA LYS A 549 -32.91 27.77 19.01
C LYS A 549 -34.31 27.42 18.49
N ARG A 550 -34.89 28.28 17.65
CA ARG A 550 -36.25 28.10 17.11
C ARG A 550 -36.17 27.32 15.79
N TRP A 551 -36.09 26.00 15.88
CA TRP A 551 -36.15 25.12 14.72
C TRP A 551 -37.55 25.14 14.10
N ARG A 552 -37.62 25.40 12.80
CA ARG A 552 -38.86 25.41 12.01
C ARG A 552 -38.78 24.37 10.92
N ALA A 553 -39.79 23.51 10.84
CA ALA A 553 -39.94 22.57 9.73
C ALA A 553 -40.02 23.31 8.39
N MET A 554 -39.50 22.71 7.33
CA MET A 554 -39.50 23.27 5.98
C MET A 554 -40.28 22.39 5.02
N ASN A 555 -41.14 22.99 4.21
CA ASN A 555 -41.79 22.31 3.08
C ASN A 555 -40.91 22.36 1.80
N ARG A 556 -41.31 21.64 0.73
CA ARG A 556 -40.54 21.56 -0.53
C ARG A 556 -40.29 22.93 -1.19
N ALA A 557 -41.28 23.82 -1.18
CA ALA A 557 -41.12 25.18 -1.73
C ALA A 557 -40.12 26.00 -0.90
N GLU A 558 -40.12 25.82 0.42
CA GLU A 558 -39.15 26.47 1.29
C GLU A 558 -37.74 25.91 1.13
N ILE A 559 -37.57 24.61 0.89
CA ILE A 559 -36.24 24.00 0.66
C ILE A 559 -35.58 24.59 -0.58
N SER A 560 -36.31 24.64 -1.70
CA SER A 560 -35.81 25.16 -2.98
C SER A 560 -35.71 26.68 -3.06
N LYS A 561 -36.44 27.40 -2.19
CA LYS A 561 -36.40 28.87 -2.16
C LYS A 561 -35.00 29.38 -1.82
N MET A 562 -34.46 30.18 -2.73
CA MET A 562 -33.22 30.92 -2.50
C MET A 562 -33.37 31.87 -1.31
N ARG A 563 -32.43 31.79 -0.38
CA ARG A 563 -32.39 32.58 0.86
C ARG A 563 -31.07 33.27 1.02
N LYS A 564 -31.12 34.48 1.58
CA LYS A 564 -29.95 35.12 2.17
C LYS A 564 -29.72 34.58 3.58
N CYS A 565 -28.52 34.06 3.82
CA CYS A 565 -28.03 33.53 5.09
C CYS A 565 -26.67 34.15 5.38
N GLY A 566 -26.64 35.15 6.26
CA GLY A 566 -25.46 36.00 6.45
C GLY A 566 -25.07 36.69 5.14
N GLU A 567 -23.82 36.49 4.72
CA GLU A 567 -23.30 37.03 3.46
C GLU A 567 -23.57 36.13 2.24
N TYR A 568 -24.25 34.99 2.41
CA TYR A 568 -24.44 34.00 1.35
C TYR A 568 -25.89 33.96 0.85
N LEU A 569 -26.05 33.69 -0.43
CA LEU A 569 -27.28 33.21 -1.05
C LEU A 569 -27.20 31.69 -1.18
N VAL A 570 -28.19 30.99 -0.64
CA VAL A 570 -28.24 29.52 -0.59
C VAL A 570 -29.59 28.97 -1.05
N ALA A 571 -29.56 27.83 -1.73
CA ALA A 571 -30.72 27.02 -2.06
C ALA A 571 -30.36 25.54 -2.02
N PHE A 572 -31.35 24.68 -1.79
CA PHE A 572 -31.14 23.24 -1.62
C PHE A 572 -32.03 22.43 -2.58
N ASN A 573 -31.54 21.25 -2.96
CA ASN A 573 -32.30 20.29 -3.74
C ASN A 573 -33.38 19.64 -2.85
N THR A 574 -34.62 19.61 -3.35
CA THR A 574 -35.78 19.10 -2.59
C THR A 574 -35.80 17.58 -2.45
N THR A 575 -35.03 16.87 -3.27
CA THR A 575 -35.02 15.41 -3.33
C THR A 575 -33.95 14.82 -2.44
N ASP A 576 -32.71 15.31 -2.50
CA ASP A 576 -31.56 14.72 -1.80
C ASP A 576 -30.95 15.61 -0.69
N GLY A 577 -31.42 16.86 -0.54
CA GLY A 577 -30.94 17.78 0.49
C GLY A 577 -29.54 18.34 0.22
N SER A 578 -28.98 18.13 -0.98
CA SER A 578 -27.74 18.77 -1.40
C SER A 578 -27.91 20.29 -1.53
N LEU A 579 -26.85 21.04 -1.21
CA LEU A 579 -26.79 22.48 -1.47
C LEU A 579 -26.64 22.69 -2.98
N SER A 580 -27.69 23.19 -3.62
CA SER A 580 -27.80 23.36 -5.08
C SER A 580 -27.45 24.76 -5.55
N TYR A 581 -27.29 25.70 -4.62
CA TYR A 581 -26.84 27.05 -4.90
C TYR A 581 -26.05 27.60 -3.71
N LEU A 582 -24.88 28.14 -3.96
CA LEU A 582 -24.06 28.84 -2.97
C LEU A 582 -23.32 29.98 -3.66
N ARG A 583 -23.60 31.22 -3.27
CA ARG A 583 -22.94 32.41 -3.81
C ARG A 583 -22.79 33.44 -2.69
N ARG A 584 -21.71 34.24 -2.67
CA ARG A 584 -21.73 35.45 -1.83
C ARG A 584 -22.79 36.42 -2.35
N SER A 585 -23.30 37.25 -1.45
CA SER A 585 -24.39 38.19 -1.76
C SER A 585 -23.90 39.45 -2.50
N GLU A 586 -22.60 39.66 -2.57
CA GLU A 586 -21.97 40.69 -3.40
C GLU A 586 -22.22 40.45 -4.90
N ALA A 587 -22.38 41.54 -5.65
CA ALA A 587 -22.63 41.46 -7.09
C ALA A 587 -21.41 40.88 -7.82
N GLY A 588 -21.65 39.99 -8.79
CA GLY A 588 -20.58 39.35 -9.57
C GLY A 588 -19.84 38.20 -8.87
N ALA A 589 -20.20 37.84 -7.63
CA ALA A 589 -19.53 36.74 -6.94
C ALA A 589 -19.77 35.39 -7.65
N PHE A 590 -18.76 34.52 -7.60
CA PHE A 590 -18.84 33.18 -8.21
C PHE A 590 -19.94 32.33 -7.54
N GLN A 591 -20.79 31.68 -8.34
CA GLN A 591 -21.73 30.68 -7.85
C GLN A 591 -21.03 29.32 -7.75
N TRP A 592 -20.77 28.88 -6.53
CA TRP A 592 -19.96 27.70 -6.24
C TRP A 592 -20.69 26.38 -6.48
N ALA A 593 -21.85 26.20 -5.84
CA ALA A 593 -22.45 24.87 -5.74
C ALA A 593 -23.36 24.58 -6.93
N LYS A 594 -23.08 23.48 -7.66
CA LYS A 594 -24.07 22.79 -8.49
C LYS A 594 -24.80 21.74 -7.65
N SER A 595 -24.04 20.94 -6.89
CA SER A 595 -24.55 20.00 -5.90
C SER A 595 -23.48 19.68 -4.85
N PHE A 596 -23.55 20.29 -3.68
CA PHE A 596 -22.68 19.97 -2.55
C PHE A 596 -23.42 19.16 -1.49
N GLY A 597 -22.81 18.06 -1.03
CA GLY A 597 -23.34 17.25 0.06
C GLY A 597 -24.31 16.15 -0.36
N ARG A 598 -24.30 15.74 -1.64
CA ARG A 598 -25.15 14.63 -2.10
C ARG A 598 -24.59 13.29 -1.61
N MET A 599 -25.37 12.56 -0.83
CA MET A 599 -25.03 11.22 -0.33
C MET A 599 -25.44 10.13 -1.32
N ARG A 600 -24.56 9.14 -1.51
CA ARG A 600 -24.82 7.97 -2.35
C ARG A 600 -24.40 6.69 -1.65
N TYR A 601 -25.16 5.63 -1.89
CA TYR A 601 -24.84 4.27 -1.49
C TYR A 601 -24.84 3.38 -2.73
N ARG A 602 -23.80 2.59 -2.93
CA ARG A 602 -23.72 1.64 -4.05
C ARG A 602 -23.37 0.26 -3.54
N THR A 603 -24.07 -0.73 -4.07
CA THR A 603 -23.80 -2.15 -3.90
C THR A 603 -23.16 -2.68 -5.17
N TYR A 604 -22.35 -3.73 -5.01
CA TYR A 604 -21.62 -4.36 -6.11
C TYR A 604 -21.99 -5.84 -6.20
N SER A 605 -21.96 -6.35 -7.43
CA SER A 605 -22.15 -7.76 -7.76
C SER A 605 -20.80 -8.46 -7.93
N GLU A 606 -20.81 -9.78 -8.08
CA GLU A 606 -19.61 -10.57 -8.38
C GLU A 606 -18.96 -10.14 -9.71
N GLN A 607 -19.76 -9.76 -10.72
CA GLN A 607 -19.25 -9.25 -12.00
C GLN A 607 -18.41 -7.97 -11.85
N ASP A 608 -18.74 -7.09 -10.90
CA ASP A 608 -17.94 -5.89 -10.63
C ASP A 608 -16.55 -6.27 -10.09
N PHE A 609 -16.46 -7.34 -9.28
CA PHE A 609 -15.17 -7.86 -8.78
C PHE A 609 -14.38 -8.58 -9.86
N LEU A 610 -15.03 -9.40 -10.71
CA LEU A 610 -14.36 -10.02 -11.84
C LEU A 610 -13.68 -8.98 -12.74
N HIS A 611 -14.41 -7.92 -13.09
CA HIS A 611 -13.86 -6.82 -13.88
C HIS A 611 -12.71 -6.11 -13.16
N PHE A 612 -12.86 -5.82 -11.87
CA PHE A 612 -11.78 -5.25 -11.06
C PHE A 612 -10.54 -6.15 -11.02
N ASN A 613 -10.70 -7.47 -10.85
CA ASN A 613 -9.57 -8.40 -10.78
C ASN A 613 -8.88 -8.57 -12.13
N GLU A 614 -9.63 -8.57 -13.24
CA GLU A 614 -9.07 -8.58 -14.60
C GLU A 614 -8.19 -7.36 -14.88
N GLU A 615 -8.63 -6.17 -14.46
CA GLU A 615 -7.89 -4.93 -14.73
C GLU A 615 -6.75 -4.66 -13.74
N TYR A 616 -7.01 -4.84 -12.44
CA TYR A 616 -6.13 -4.36 -11.38
C TYR A 616 -5.30 -5.46 -10.71
N THR A 617 -5.85 -6.67 -10.56
CA THR A 617 -5.15 -7.81 -9.95
C THR A 617 -4.98 -9.02 -10.87
N PRO A 618 -4.42 -8.84 -12.09
CA PRO A 618 -4.34 -9.92 -13.06
C PRO A 618 -3.40 -11.07 -12.63
N GLY A 619 -2.53 -10.84 -11.65
CA GLY A 619 -1.57 -11.82 -11.15
C GLY A 619 -2.18 -12.94 -10.30
N CYS A 620 -3.47 -12.86 -9.97
CA CYS A 620 -4.11 -13.76 -9.03
C CYS A 620 -5.62 -13.92 -9.33
N ILE A 621 -6.09 -14.20 -10.55
CA ILE A 621 -7.55 -14.27 -10.80
C ILE A 621 -8.12 -15.68 -10.48
N PRO A 622 -9.15 -15.82 -9.60
CA PRO A 622 -9.71 -14.80 -8.72
C PRO A 622 -8.84 -14.55 -7.50
N CYS A 623 -8.80 -13.30 -7.06
CA CYS A 623 -7.77 -12.89 -6.11
C CYS A 623 -8.33 -12.82 -4.71
N ASP A 624 -7.93 -13.79 -3.90
CA ASP A 624 -8.49 -14.08 -2.59
C ASP A 624 -8.81 -12.87 -1.71
N ASP A 625 -7.82 -12.03 -1.38
CA ASP A 625 -8.00 -10.84 -0.54
C ASP A 625 -8.56 -9.62 -1.28
N PHE A 626 -8.59 -9.67 -2.62
CA PHE A 626 -9.10 -8.62 -3.51
C PHE A 626 -10.47 -8.95 -4.12
N ALA A 627 -11.08 -10.06 -3.69
CA ALA A 627 -12.33 -10.58 -4.20
C ALA A 627 -13.33 -10.83 -3.07
N LYS A 628 -14.57 -11.11 -3.48
CA LYS A 628 -15.67 -11.50 -2.59
C LYS A 628 -16.22 -12.86 -3.04
N LEU A 629 -15.36 -13.88 -3.01
CA LEU A 629 -15.72 -15.24 -3.49
C LEU A 629 -16.94 -15.82 -2.77
N GLY A 630 -17.92 -16.31 -3.51
CA GLY A 630 -19.16 -16.85 -2.97
C GLY A 630 -20.24 -15.78 -2.74
N MET A 631 -19.95 -14.50 -2.90
CA MET A 631 -20.91 -13.41 -2.69
C MET A 631 -22.14 -13.53 -3.61
N GLU A 632 -21.99 -14.12 -4.79
CA GLU A 632 -23.05 -14.40 -5.76
C GLU A 632 -24.19 -15.26 -5.18
N THR A 633 -23.92 -16.05 -4.13
CA THR A 633 -24.91 -16.88 -3.42
C THR A 633 -25.95 -16.05 -2.67
N ALA A 634 -25.64 -14.80 -2.33
CA ALA A 634 -26.59 -13.84 -1.77
C ALA A 634 -27.34 -13.03 -2.86
N HIS A 635 -27.09 -13.32 -4.13
CA HIS A 635 -27.66 -12.63 -5.30
C HIS A 635 -27.59 -11.09 -5.21
N PRO A 636 -26.41 -10.50 -4.93
CA PRO A 636 -26.29 -9.06 -4.78
C PRO A 636 -26.48 -8.34 -6.12
N VAL A 637 -27.10 -7.16 -6.07
CA VAL A 637 -27.29 -6.32 -7.26
C VAL A 637 -26.23 -5.22 -7.33
N SER A 638 -25.69 -4.98 -8.53
CA SER A 638 -24.89 -3.79 -8.81
C SER A 638 -25.82 -2.60 -9.03
N ARG A 639 -26.00 -1.77 -8.00
CA ARG A 639 -27.00 -0.68 -8.02
C ARG A 639 -26.57 0.48 -7.14
N THR A 640 -26.88 1.69 -7.59
CA THR A 640 -26.85 2.88 -6.74
C THR A 640 -28.22 3.10 -6.12
N TRP A 641 -28.25 3.24 -4.80
CA TRP A 641 -29.42 3.52 -3.99
C TRP A 641 -29.38 4.98 -3.55
N ASP A 642 -30.36 5.77 -4.00
CA ASP A 642 -30.45 7.18 -3.63
C ASP A 642 -31.08 7.35 -2.25
N PHE A 643 -30.52 8.28 -1.46
CA PHE A 643 -31.17 8.79 -0.26
C PHE A 643 -32.10 9.94 -0.60
N ARG A 644 -33.31 9.93 -0.04
CA ARG A 644 -34.32 10.97 -0.26
C ARG A 644 -34.64 11.71 1.03
N VAL A 645 -34.87 13.02 0.92
CA VAL A 645 -35.29 13.88 2.04
C VAL A 645 -36.62 13.38 2.60
N SER A 646 -36.59 12.93 3.86
CA SER A 646 -37.79 12.59 4.63
C SER A 646 -38.27 13.77 5.48
N SER A 647 -37.35 14.60 5.97
CA SER A 647 -37.67 15.84 6.69
C SER A 647 -36.57 16.89 6.54
N ALA A 648 -36.96 18.15 6.66
CA ALA A 648 -36.05 19.28 6.67
C ALA A 648 -36.46 20.30 7.74
N ALA A 649 -35.46 20.93 8.38
CA ALA A 649 -35.68 21.96 9.36
C ALA A 649 -34.61 23.06 9.23
N ALA A 650 -35.01 24.30 9.52
CA ALA A 650 -34.11 25.43 9.56
C ALA A 650 -34.13 26.12 10.93
N ASN A 651 -32.97 26.56 11.37
CA ASN A 651 -32.80 27.54 12.42
C ASN A 651 -32.13 28.77 11.78
N ILE A 652 -32.96 29.78 11.47
CA ILE A 652 -32.53 31.01 10.83
C ILE A 652 -32.31 32.05 11.92
N MET A 653 -31.07 32.50 12.06
CA MET A 653 -30.69 33.60 12.95
C MET A 653 -30.51 34.87 12.13
N LYS A 654 -30.42 36.03 12.80
CA LYS A 654 -30.23 37.34 12.14
C LYS A 654 -29.09 37.32 11.12
N ASP A 655 -28.01 36.65 11.50
CA ASP A 655 -26.74 36.73 10.78
C ASP A 655 -26.25 35.37 10.27
N SER A 656 -26.89 34.24 10.61
CA SER A 656 -26.43 32.90 10.22
C SER A 656 -27.60 31.93 10.04
N CYS A 657 -27.37 30.82 9.33
CA CYS A 657 -28.38 29.79 9.12
C CYS A 657 -27.83 28.42 9.45
N GLU A 658 -28.64 27.61 10.13
CA GLU A 658 -28.41 26.18 10.28
C GLU A 658 -29.55 25.44 9.58
N ILE A 659 -29.24 24.66 8.53
CA ILE A 659 -30.23 23.92 7.74
C ILE A 659 -29.95 22.43 7.90
N ARG A 660 -30.95 21.67 8.30
CA ARG A 660 -30.85 20.23 8.55
C ARG A 660 -31.78 19.44 7.66
N PHE A 661 -31.28 18.32 7.17
CA PHE A 661 -32.04 17.32 6.41
C PHE A 661 -31.90 15.97 7.09
N THR A 662 -33.00 15.23 7.15
CA THR A 662 -32.98 13.78 7.39
C THR A 662 -33.29 13.09 6.08
N LEU A 663 -32.48 12.12 5.72
CA LEU A 663 -32.62 11.32 4.52
C LEU A 663 -32.84 9.85 4.90
N SER A 664 -33.62 9.16 4.07
CA SER A 664 -33.86 7.71 4.14
C SER A 664 -33.66 7.07 2.77
N SER A 665 -33.23 5.81 2.74
CA SER A 665 -33.14 5.00 1.53
C SER A 665 -34.36 4.08 1.39
N GLU A 666 -34.42 3.33 0.30
CA GLU A 666 -35.29 2.15 0.18
C GLU A 666 -34.97 1.11 1.27
N ASP A 667 -35.99 0.44 1.80
CA ASP A 667 -35.85 -0.56 2.89
C ASP A 667 -34.96 -1.73 2.47
N GLU A 668 -34.98 -2.09 1.19
CA GLU A 668 -34.14 -3.16 0.64
C GLU A 668 -32.65 -2.85 0.80
N ALA A 669 -32.23 -1.60 0.55
CA ALA A 669 -30.83 -1.18 0.69
C ALA A 669 -30.35 -1.35 2.14
N HIS A 670 -31.21 -1.03 3.11
CA HIS A 670 -30.90 -1.13 4.53
C HIS A 670 -30.93 -2.58 5.05
N SER A 671 -31.97 -3.33 4.71
CA SER A 671 -32.19 -4.70 5.22
C SER A 671 -31.27 -5.73 4.57
N LYS A 672 -31.11 -5.70 3.24
CA LYS A 672 -30.33 -6.72 2.51
C LYS A 672 -28.86 -6.37 2.34
N TYR A 673 -28.50 -5.10 2.20
CA TYR A 673 -27.18 -4.72 1.70
C TYR A 673 -26.28 -4.00 2.69
N GLY A 674 -26.81 -3.22 3.62
CA GLY A 674 -25.97 -2.51 4.60
C GLY A 674 -26.22 -1.00 4.69
N ALA A 675 -27.10 -0.40 3.90
CA ALA A 675 -27.32 1.05 3.94
C ALA A 675 -27.69 1.54 5.36
N PRO A 676 -27.27 2.74 5.77
CA PRO A 676 -27.80 3.37 6.98
C PRO A 676 -29.32 3.55 6.95
N GLY A 677 -30.00 3.25 8.06
CA GLY A 677 -31.45 3.45 8.18
C GLY A 677 -31.85 4.93 8.12
N SER A 678 -30.99 5.84 8.60
CA SER A 678 -31.14 7.27 8.32
C SER A 678 -29.82 8.02 8.25
N ILE A 679 -29.80 9.07 7.44
CA ILE A 679 -28.68 10.01 7.31
C ILE A 679 -29.15 11.41 7.68
N HIS A 680 -28.33 12.14 8.41
CA HIS A 680 -28.57 13.53 8.77
C HIS A 680 -27.49 14.42 8.15
N LEU A 681 -27.92 15.44 7.40
CA LEU A 681 -27.06 16.50 6.88
C LEU A 681 -27.33 17.77 7.69
N SER A 682 -26.28 18.45 8.14
CA SER A 682 -26.38 19.74 8.83
C SER A 682 -25.44 20.75 8.17
N TYR A 683 -26.02 21.70 7.45
CA TYR A 683 -25.32 22.82 6.85
C TYR A 683 -25.31 23.99 7.81
N ASN A 684 -24.13 24.48 8.16
CA ASN A 684 -23.95 25.70 8.92
C ASN A 684 -23.41 26.79 8.00
N ILE A 685 -24.25 27.78 7.72
CA ILE A 685 -23.89 28.96 6.94
C ILE A 685 -23.51 30.07 7.95
N PRO A 686 -22.24 30.50 7.96
CA PRO A 686 -21.74 31.41 8.97
C PRO A 686 -22.33 32.82 8.82
N GLY A 687 -22.20 33.60 9.90
CA GLY A 687 -22.49 35.03 9.87
C GLY A 687 -21.28 35.91 9.57
N PRO A 688 -21.42 37.24 9.70
CA PRO A 688 -20.37 38.21 9.39
C PRO A 688 -19.04 37.83 10.05
N ASN A 689 -17.94 38.04 9.34
CA ASN A 689 -16.56 37.74 9.76
C ASN A 689 -16.16 36.25 9.77
N LYS A 690 -17.02 35.34 9.33
CA LYS A 690 -16.67 33.93 9.09
C LYS A 690 -17.05 33.53 7.66
N THR A 691 -16.13 32.92 6.93
CA THR A 691 -16.31 32.61 5.50
C THR A 691 -16.61 31.13 5.23
N ALA A 692 -16.28 30.22 6.13
CA ALA A 692 -16.43 28.79 5.88
C ALA A 692 -17.87 28.29 6.08
N VAL A 693 -18.47 27.75 5.01
CA VAL A 693 -19.68 26.93 5.09
C VAL A 693 -19.28 25.51 5.49
N SER A 694 -19.86 25.00 6.57
CA SER A 694 -19.56 23.63 7.03
C SER A 694 -20.75 22.70 6.79
N LEU A 695 -20.46 21.48 6.35
CA LEU A 695 -21.40 20.38 6.29
C LEU A 695 -20.99 19.31 7.30
N GLN A 696 -21.88 18.96 8.21
CA GLN A 696 -21.76 17.79 9.07
C GLN A 696 -22.67 16.68 8.53
N VAL A 697 -22.12 15.47 8.43
CA VAL A 697 -22.87 14.26 8.10
C VAL A 697 -22.83 13.33 9.30
N SER A 698 -23.98 12.79 9.68
CA SER A 698 -24.07 11.67 10.61
C SER A 698 -25.09 10.65 10.09
N TRP A 699 -24.93 9.39 10.44
CA TRP A 699 -25.90 8.35 10.11
C TRP A 699 -26.18 7.48 11.32
N THR A 700 -27.33 6.81 11.31
CA THR A 700 -27.74 5.93 12.40
C THR A 700 -28.28 4.62 11.84
N ASN A 701 -28.22 3.59 12.68
CA ASN A 701 -28.72 2.26 12.36
C ASN A 701 -28.17 1.75 11.02
N LYS A 702 -26.85 1.72 10.86
CA LYS A 702 -26.22 1.10 9.69
C LYS A 702 -26.16 -0.42 9.90
N THR A 703 -26.75 -1.17 8.99
CA THR A 703 -26.72 -2.64 9.03
C THR A 703 -25.29 -3.11 8.76
N ALA A 704 -24.78 -3.98 9.64
CA ALA A 704 -23.51 -4.66 9.40
C ALA A 704 -23.69 -5.65 8.24
N THR A 705 -22.80 -5.62 7.26
CA THR A 705 -22.84 -6.52 6.10
C THR A 705 -21.44 -7.02 5.75
N ARG A 706 -21.36 -8.16 5.05
CA ARG A 706 -20.15 -8.62 4.36
C ARG A 706 -20.19 -8.32 2.86
N LEU A 707 -21.38 -8.03 2.31
CA LEU A 707 -21.60 -7.71 0.91
C LEU A 707 -20.80 -6.46 0.54
N ALA A 708 -20.40 -6.39 -0.73
CA ALA A 708 -19.64 -5.27 -1.22
C ALA A 708 -20.52 -4.02 -1.35
N GLU A 709 -20.08 -2.96 -0.67
CA GLU A 709 -20.77 -1.69 -0.63
C GLU A 709 -19.78 -0.53 -0.61
N SER A 710 -20.25 0.64 -1.02
CA SER A 710 -19.54 1.91 -0.85
C SER A 710 -20.53 3.02 -0.54
N THR A 711 -20.12 3.93 0.34
CA THR A 711 -20.89 5.12 0.69
C THR A 711 -19.99 6.34 0.53
N TRP A 712 -20.48 7.37 -0.15
CA TRP A 712 -19.70 8.60 -0.32
C TRP A 712 -20.59 9.84 -0.34
N ILE A 713 -19.94 10.97 -0.09
CA ILE A 713 -20.52 12.30 -0.23
C ILE A 713 -19.89 12.99 -1.43
N SER A 714 -20.70 13.61 -2.27
CA SER A 714 -20.25 14.27 -3.49
C SER A 714 -20.28 15.80 -3.34
N PHE A 715 -19.24 16.45 -3.86
CA PHE A 715 -19.15 17.89 -3.99
C PHE A 715 -18.93 18.23 -5.47
N GLU A 716 -19.98 18.71 -6.13
CA GLU A 716 -19.95 19.11 -7.54
C GLU A 716 -20.02 20.65 -7.64
N PRO A 717 -18.89 21.33 -7.88
CA PRO A 717 -18.89 22.77 -8.07
C PRO A 717 -19.27 23.14 -9.50
N ASN A 718 -19.81 24.34 -9.70
CA ASN A 718 -19.74 24.95 -11.02
C ASN A 718 -18.28 25.23 -11.36
N HIS A 719 -17.96 25.08 -12.64
CA HIS A 719 -16.63 25.28 -13.15
C HIS A 719 -16.69 25.59 -14.64
N GLU A 720 -15.70 26.32 -15.13
CA GLU A 720 -15.45 26.46 -16.57
C GLU A 720 -14.79 25.18 -17.10
N THR A 721 -14.89 24.94 -18.40
CA THR A 721 -14.31 23.73 -19.04
C THR A 721 -12.78 23.67 -18.90
N SER A 722 -12.11 24.82 -18.78
CA SER A 722 -10.66 24.94 -18.56
C SER A 722 -10.23 24.73 -17.11
N ALA A 723 -11.16 24.54 -16.17
CA ALA A 723 -10.82 24.47 -14.76
C ALA A 723 -9.99 23.22 -14.42
N THR A 724 -9.01 23.37 -13.54
CA THR A 724 -8.13 22.27 -13.12
C THR A 724 -8.26 21.99 -11.63
N TRP A 725 -8.12 20.72 -11.25
CA TRP A 725 -8.18 20.27 -9.87
C TRP A 725 -6.79 20.15 -9.27
N GLN A 726 -6.70 20.46 -7.98
CA GLN A 726 -5.53 20.13 -7.17
C GLN A 726 -5.92 19.60 -5.79
N MET A 727 -5.24 18.54 -5.37
CA MET A 727 -5.38 17.85 -4.09
C MET A 727 -4.17 18.16 -3.23
N HIS A 728 -4.36 18.63 -2.00
CA HIS A 728 -3.24 18.85 -1.09
C HIS A 728 -2.84 17.56 -0.38
N THR A 729 -1.73 16.98 -0.81
CA THR A 729 -1.18 15.73 -0.31
C THR A 729 0.24 15.98 0.18
N LEU A 730 0.53 15.61 1.44
CA LEU A 730 1.87 15.67 2.05
C LEU A 730 2.67 16.96 1.72
N GLY A 731 2.08 18.12 2.02
CA GLY A 731 2.71 19.44 1.83
C GLY A 731 2.75 19.96 0.39
N SER A 732 2.16 19.26 -0.58
CA SER A 732 2.19 19.62 -2.01
C SER A 732 0.79 19.62 -2.64
N TRP A 733 0.55 20.52 -3.60
CA TRP A 733 -0.69 20.55 -4.39
C TRP A 733 -0.52 19.74 -5.68
N LEU A 734 -1.13 18.56 -5.73
CA LEU A 734 -1.02 17.63 -6.86
C LEU A 734 -2.22 17.70 -7.78
N SER A 735 -1.99 17.56 -9.09
CA SER A 735 -3.09 17.47 -10.05
C SER A 735 -3.45 16.00 -10.32
N PRO A 736 -4.74 15.60 -10.21
CA PRO A 736 -5.17 14.23 -10.52
C PRO A 736 -5.02 13.89 -12.01
N TYR A 737 -4.78 14.89 -12.87
CA TYR A 737 -4.50 14.70 -14.30
C TYR A 737 -3.02 14.44 -14.59
N ARG A 738 -2.13 14.61 -13.60
CA ARG A 738 -0.68 14.40 -13.73
C ARG A 738 -0.20 13.15 -13.00
N VAL A 739 -0.91 12.05 -13.22
CA VAL A 739 -0.58 10.72 -12.70
C VAL A 739 -0.16 9.81 -13.86
N VAL A 740 0.81 8.93 -13.62
CA VAL A 740 1.18 7.88 -14.59
C VAL A 740 -0.04 7.05 -14.98
N GLU A 741 0.01 6.45 -16.16
CA GLU A 741 -1.01 5.50 -16.58
C GLU A 741 -1.02 4.28 -15.65
N ASN A 742 -2.21 3.78 -15.30
CA ASN A 742 -2.43 2.76 -14.27
C ASN A 742 -1.93 3.14 -12.85
N GLY A 743 -1.62 4.42 -12.59
CA GLY A 743 -1.43 4.96 -11.23
C GLY A 743 -2.73 5.49 -10.63
N THR A 744 -2.68 5.96 -9.38
CA THR A 744 -3.89 6.38 -8.63
C THR A 744 -4.41 7.74 -9.06
N ARG A 745 -5.44 7.77 -9.91
CA ARG A 745 -6.11 9.02 -10.36
C ARG A 745 -7.36 9.39 -9.58
N HIS A 746 -7.93 8.46 -8.84
CA HIS A 746 -9.27 8.59 -8.26
C HIS A 746 -9.28 8.71 -6.73
N VAL A 747 -8.16 8.44 -6.06
CA VAL A 747 -8.06 8.43 -4.59
C VAL A 747 -6.81 9.19 -4.17
N PHE A 748 -6.94 10.09 -3.20
CA PHE A 748 -5.82 10.87 -2.66
C PHE A 748 -5.96 10.97 -1.15
N SER A 749 -4.84 10.93 -0.43
CA SER A 749 -4.81 11.35 0.97
C SER A 749 -4.76 12.88 1.03
N VAL A 750 -5.88 13.50 1.40
CA VAL A 750 -6.01 14.97 1.43
C VAL A 750 -5.84 15.51 2.85
N TRP A 751 -4.98 16.51 3.01
CA TRP A 751 -4.73 17.19 4.29
C TRP A 751 -5.40 18.57 4.36
N ASP A 752 -4.86 19.57 3.69
CA ASP A 752 -5.33 20.97 3.77
C ASP A 752 -6.56 21.25 2.90
N GLY A 753 -6.83 20.38 1.92
CA GLY A 753 -8.07 20.42 1.15
C GLY A 753 -7.87 20.17 -0.33
N VAL A 754 -8.92 20.52 -1.08
CA VAL A 754 -9.00 20.40 -2.54
C VAL A 754 -9.28 21.80 -3.08
N ARG A 755 -8.63 22.18 -4.18
CA ARG A 755 -8.93 23.43 -4.88
C ARG A 755 -9.23 23.20 -6.34
N LEU A 756 -10.18 23.98 -6.83
CA LEU A 756 -10.50 24.13 -8.23
C LEU A 756 -9.90 25.46 -8.70
N ILE A 757 -9.03 25.41 -9.70
CA ILE A 757 -8.40 26.60 -10.29
C ILE A 757 -9.11 26.90 -11.60
N GLN A 758 -9.64 28.12 -11.74
CA GLN A 758 -10.25 28.61 -12.98
C GLN A 758 -9.23 29.49 -13.71
N GLU A 759 -9.06 29.28 -15.01
CA GLU A 759 -8.25 30.18 -15.83
C GLU A 759 -9.00 31.49 -16.02
N THR A 760 -8.59 32.54 -15.31
CA THR A 760 -9.09 33.87 -15.66
C THR A 760 -8.45 34.29 -16.97
N SER A 761 -9.28 34.69 -17.95
CA SER A 761 -8.77 35.29 -19.20
C SER A 761 -7.77 36.42 -18.87
N PRO A 762 -6.70 36.64 -19.66
CA PRO A 762 -5.58 37.52 -19.30
C PRO A 762 -5.88 39.02 -19.20
N THR A 763 -7.15 39.44 -19.16
CA THR A 763 -7.55 40.85 -19.20
C THR A 763 -7.82 41.50 -17.84
N LEU A 764 -7.59 40.82 -16.71
CA LEU A 764 -7.58 41.48 -15.40
C LEU A 764 -6.40 40.97 -14.58
N GLN A 765 -5.46 41.88 -14.28
CA GLN A 765 -4.34 41.63 -13.38
C GLN A 765 -4.83 41.01 -12.07
N PRO A 766 -4.09 40.05 -11.48
CA PRO A 766 -4.48 39.45 -10.23
C PRO A 766 -4.28 40.45 -9.08
N THR A 767 -5.36 41.05 -8.60
CA THR A 767 -5.40 41.64 -7.26
C THR A 767 -5.28 40.51 -6.24
N ARG A 768 -4.10 40.41 -5.64
CA ARG A 768 -3.77 39.55 -4.51
C ARG A 768 -4.56 40.03 -3.28
N GLN A 769 -5.74 39.47 -3.02
CA GLN A 769 -6.39 39.64 -1.70
C GLN A 769 -5.79 38.64 -0.71
N GLN A 770 -4.71 39.06 -0.05
CA GLN A 770 -4.36 38.53 1.26
C GLN A 770 -5.35 39.08 2.28
N ALA A 771 -6.00 38.21 3.04
CA ALA A 771 -6.67 38.60 4.28
C ALA A 771 -5.58 39.04 5.28
N GLY A 772 -5.46 40.35 5.48
CA GLY A 772 -4.50 40.96 6.40
C GLY A 772 -4.84 40.66 7.87
N GLY A 773 -3.89 40.03 8.55
CA GLY A 773 -3.75 40.15 10.00
C GLY A 773 -3.03 41.47 10.32
N SER A 774 -3.61 42.24 11.21
CA SER A 774 -3.11 43.53 11.70
C SER A 774 -1.94 43.35 12.67
N GLU A 775 -0.79 43.95 12.36
CA GLU A 775 0.16 44.44 13.36
C GLU A 775 0.59 45.88 12.98
N PRO A 776 0.78 46.79 13.96
CA PRO A 776 1.08 48.18 13.68
C PRO A 776 2.57 48.45 13.46
N SER A 777 2.86 49.29 12.47
CA SER A 777 4.14 49.92 12.11
C SER A 777 4.66 50.87 13.21
N SER A 778 5.95 50.93 13.57
CA SER A 778 7.09 51.63 12.91
C SER A 778 8.12 52.08 14.01
N PRO A 779 9.32 52.67 13.75
CA PRO A 779 10.19 52.70 12.55
C PRO A 779 11.72 52.47 12.79
N SER A 780 12.43 52.14 11.69
CA SER A 780 13.82 52.48 11.27
C SER A 780 15.01 52.65 12.24
N SER A 781 16.12 51.94 11.99
CA SER A 781 17.44 52.54 11.64
C SER A 781 18.54 51.50 11.31
N SER A 782 19.30 51.83 10.24
CA SER A 782 20.73 51.53 9.92
C SER A 782 21.38 50.15 10.11
N SER A 783 21.90 49.63 8.98
CA SER A 783 23.02 48.68 8.76
C SER A 783 24.40 49.21 9.26
N PRO A 784 25.56 48.50 9.16
CA PRO A 784 25.87 47.12 8.68
C PRO A 784 26.88 46.31 9.57
N SER A 785 27.25 45.11 9.10
CA SER A 785 28.56 44.40 9.25
C SER A 785 28.57 43.02 9.94
N SER A 786 29.16 42.05 9.22
CA SER A 786 29.59 40.69 9.58
C SER A 786 30.94 40.69 10.34
N PRO A 787 31.57 39.57 10.79
CA PRO A 787 31.12 38.18 11.10
C PRO A 787 31.65 37.58 12.45
N SER A 788 30.97 36.52 12.95
CA SER A 788 31.48 35.38 13.79
C SER A 788 32.08 35.64 15.21
N PRO A 789 32.34 34.61 16.07
CA PRO A 789 31.69 33.32 16.36
C PRO A 789 31.35 33.16 17.89
N PHE A 790 30.98 31.95 18.34
CA PHE A 790 30.93 31.42 19.73
C PHE A 790 29.55 30.98 20.28
N SER A 791 29.39 29.65 20.40
CA SER A 791 28.61 28.91 21.41
C SER A 791 29.23 29.09 22.83
N PRO A 792 28.73 28.48 23.92
CA PRO A 792 27.43 27.82 24.18
C PRO A 792 26.80 28.19 25.55
N SER A 793 25.50 27.89 25.70
CA SER A 793 24.92 27.23 26.89
C SER A 793 23.53 26.71 26.55
#